data_AF-A0A517TLM6-F1
#
_entry.id   AF-A0A517TLM6-F1
#
_cell.length_a   1.000
_cell.length_b   1.000
_cell.length_c   1.000
_cell.angle_alpha   90.00
_cell.angle_beta   90.00
_cell.angle_gamma   90.00
#
_symmetry.space_group_name_H-M   'P 1'
#
loop_
_entity.id
_entity.type
_entity.pdbx_description
1 polymer ?
#
loop_
_entity_poly.entity_id
_entity_poly.type
_entity_poly.pdbx_seq_one_letter_code
_entity_poly.pdbx_strand_id
1 'polypeptide(L)'
;MVRLRTPNLGSTPPVRRRPGRCVLTLGALLALAVSSPARASLFQHFDASLPDSYIDQGGTGVWLDQSGNGLHAVDDSSGSGSVTLSTDASVFPTGYSSLRFQGSNSNNYGRVRLMTSGLSSMLLDQSGPDAMGFSIFVVAKGDSPSPVSTWNDLIGNTTDVGDGAFLMRFAEDNGRFQAALGGLTVQNNFSGQNNYGAGEGSVYAFQYDPSNQAGEIFLASSHNDYVQVFNLSDSVTDRDFSNNDPLTLGKAFDNISRLFVGHVGEVKVFDEALPASLFQGEIESLASKWTASPDGRLDLVVDRATGGVTLHSPGSLDVPLAGLSLKSPSGSLDPSDWRPIAETDNSSGPWLELKADATELAEATLGTATLSPGESLDLGAVLALNGEPDLVATYADPLSLDTRDVLVRYVNAPPAGLLPGDYNDDGEVNSADYTRWRDGEGQDIAFPNEVVSLGRVTQEDYGVWSDHFGATPASSASQVPEARASMVGALAMVLTASFVRRIPNTLIGSAALVLASLSLTAPASAQDATVGVYYYPWWDTHNWDETLRARMLPEDHRPTAGYSRSSDPGVIEDHINQSHRGNISLWASSWWGPGSVEDTVLQTSILTHPRAGELKHAVHYESTGRFGSFSSPDFSVLKSDLLYLAENVFDDPNYYRIDDRPVVFMYVTRAYFDAPAAQQALAAARQSVLDDYGYDPYIVGDEVFNASFNATRASHFDAVTTFDVYAMSGLSSGAVDAADIQRAANKYAAAENAGATVIPGVTPGYNDTGVRSGNRPTGRYYTGDTIADAGDVFTDLIDQAALPYVDEEVDRLLLVNSFNEWHEDTQIEASVVTAPSNTDDSSTGDQFTQGVTYEGYGTKYLDLLRTHTTPGAPVLIDGDADFDGDLDMDDLPAFAAAWGEENLVNGVRVGGYASRIARPDFNYDGVVDFEDWFVMRTAHPSVSNATLASLLATPEPGSIVSCGIALVMASWRRPRHRQGSARIGQGEQL
;
A
#
# COMPACT_ATOMS: atom_id res chain seq x y z
N MET A 1 39.13 -1.97 -53.87
CA MET A 1 40.41 -1.21 -53.90
C MET A 1 40.77 -0.85 -52.47
N VAL A 2 42.07 -0.85 -52.08
CA VAL A 2 42.62 -0.37 -50.78
C VAL A 2 42.01 -1.05 -49.52
N ARG A 3 42.61 -1.96 -48.74
CA ARG A 3 43.99 -2.34 -48.37
C ARG A 3 44.59 -1.56 -47.18
N LEU A 4 44.97 -2.34 -46.15
CA LEU A 4 45.94 -2.17 -45.03
C LEU A 4 45.25 -2.06 -43.64
N ARG A 5 45.70 -2.70 -42.54
CA ARG A 5 46.99 -3.40 -42.22
C ARG A 5 46.82 -4.44 -41.07
N THR A 6 47.81 -5.31 -40.89
CA THR A 6 47.99 -6.35 -39.84
C THR A 6 49.51 -6.43 -39.48
N PRO A 7 50.08 -7.34 -38.63
CA PRO A 7 49.61 -8.12 -37.44
C PRO A 7 50.67 -8.20 -36.26
N ASN A 8 50.53 -9.20 -35.34
CA ASN A 8 51.58 -9.99 -34.64
C ASN A 8 52.20 -9.48 -33.30
N LEU A 9 52.66 -10.30 -32.33
CA LEU A 9 52.67 -11.79 -32.12
C LEU A 9 53.07 -12.20 -30.66
N GLY A 10 52.70 -13.43 -30.26
CA GLY A 10 53.46 -14.31 -29.33
C GLY A 10 52.96 -14.41 -27.87
N SER A 11 53.18 -15.49 -27.11
CA SER A 11 53.53 -16.90 -27.41
C SER A 11 53.44 -17.75 -26.12
N THR A 12 52.91 -18.98 -26.20
CA THR A 12 52.68 -19.93 -25.07
C THR A 12 53.77 -21.03 -25.01
N PRO A 13 53.64 -22.13 -24.21
CA PRO A 13 53.13 -22.34 -22.83
C PRO A 13 54.31 -22.85 -21.94
N PRO A 14 54.41 -24.07 -21.33
CA PRO A 14 53.46 -24.97 -20.61
C PRO A 14 53.95 -25.56 -19.25
N VAL A 15 53.09 -26.42 -18.64
CA VAL A 15 53.39 -27.69 -17.90
C VAL A 15 52.92 -27.84 -16.42
N ARG A 16 51.66 -28.25 -16.28
CA ARG A 16 51.12 -29.45 -15.57
C ARG A 16 51.24 -29.70 -14.04
N ARG A 17 50.08 -30.19 -13.52
CA ARG A 17 49.79 -31.39 -12.67
C ARG A 17 49.29 -31.19 -11.21
N ARG A 18 47.98 -31.46 -11.03
CA ARG A 18 47.35 -32.11 -9.85
C ARG A 18 47.82 -33.60 -9.74
N PRO A 19 47.43 -34.45 -8.76
CA PRO A 19 46.57 -34.24 -7.56
C PRO A 19 47.12 -34.83 -6.23
N GLY A 20 46.37 -34.71 -5.13
CA GLY A 20 46.61 -35.51 -3.90
C GLY A 20 45.59 -35.25 -2.77
N ARG A 21 44.70 -36.21 -2.49
CA ARG A 21 43.79 -36.21 -1.32
C ARG A 21 44.47 -36.79 -0.09
N CYS A 22 44.10 -36.32 1.11
CA CYS A 22 44.03 -37.14 2.32
C CYS A 22 42.83 -36.70 3.18
N VAL A 23 42.23 -37.65 3.89
CA VAL A 23 40.98 -37.56 4.67
C VAL A 23 41.26 -38.16 6.06
N LEU A 24 40.51 -37.72 7.09
CA LEU A 24 40.27 -38.29 8.46
C LEU A 24 40.45 -37.19 9.53
N THR A 25 39.59 -36.97 10.54
CA THR A 25 38.13 -37.24 10.74
C THR A 25 37.66 -36.48 12.00
N LEU A 26 36.37 -36.08 12.03
CA LEU A 26 35.47 -35.84 13.18
C LEU A 26 36.01 -35.38 14.56
N GLY A 27 35.44 -34.29 15.11
CA GLY A 27 35.69 -33.88 16.51
C GLY A 27 34.87 -32.69 17.06
N ALA A 28 33.53 -32.81 17.09
CA ALA A 28 32.57 -32.06 17.94
C ALA A 28 32.32 -30.53 17.75
N LEU A 29 31.01 -30.23 17.75
CA LEU A 29 30.28 -28.99 18.08
C LEU A 29 31.05 -27.91 18.89
N LEU A 30 30.88 -26.60 18.66
CA LEU A 30 29.61 -25.83 18.73
C LEU A 30 29.82 -24.38 18.20
N ALA A 31 28.74 -23.72 17.75
CA ALA A 31 28.61 -22.28 17.49
C ALA A 31 29.58 -21.60 16.50
N LEU A 32 29.04 -21.21 15.34
CA LEU A 32 29.45 -20.01 14.60
C LEU A 32 28.30 -19.62 13.65
N ALA A 33 27.39 -18.79 14.14
CA ALA A 33 26.52 -18.02 13.26
C ALA A 33 27.42 -17.08 12.46
N VAL A 34 27.35 -17.14 11.14
CA VAL A 34 27.96 -16.12 10.29
C VAL A 34 27.02 -14.93 10.35
N SER A 35 27.37 -13.93 11.16
CA SER A 35 26.69 -12.65 11.17
C SER A 35 26.72 -12.05 9.77
N SER A 36 25.55 -11.73 9.22
CA SER A 36 25.43 -10.69 8.19
C SER A 36 26.20 -9.45 8.67
N PRO A 37 26.88 -8.70 7.79
CA PRO A 37 27.40 -7.40 8.20
C PRO A 37 26.24 -6.56 8.72
N ALA A 38 26.42 -5.94 9.88
CA ALA A 38 25.41 -5.06 10.44
C ALA A 38 25.09 -3.95 9.43
N ARG A 39 23.81 -3.59 9.31
CA ARG A 39 23.44 -2.29 8.72
C ARG A 39 23.80 -1.23 9.76
N ALA A 40 24.45 -0.16 9.31
CA ALA A 40 24.71 1.01 10.15
C ALA A 40 23.44 1.45 10.88
N SER A 41 23.54 1.66 12.20
CA SER A 41 22.37 1.98 13.02
C SER A 41 22.03 3.46 12.91
N LEU A 42 20.72 3.76 12.79
CA LEU A 42 20.22 5.11 12.98
C LEU A 42 20.22 5.36 14.50
N PHE A 43 21.13 6.21 14.97
CA PHE A 43 21.41 6.42 16.39
C PHE A 43 20.52 7.50 17.00
N GLN A 44 20.28 8.60 16.27
CA GLN A 44 19.27 9.61 16.59
C GLN A 44 18.60 10.11 15.31
N HIS A 45 17.30 10.38 15.40
CA HIS A 45 16.54 11.01 14.31
C HIS A 45 15.53 12.00 14.89
N PHE A 46 15.57 13.24 14.44
CA PHE A 46 14.65 14.28 14.87
C PHE A 46 14.04 14.94 13.65
N ASP A 47 12.72 15.04 13.58
CA ASP A 47 12.00 15.44 12.37
C ASP A 47 10.83 16.36 12.73
N ALA A 48 10.97 17.66 12.45
CA ALA A 48 9.97 18.68 12.77
C ALA A 48 8.80 18.73 11.78
N SER A 49 8.84 17.94 10.70
CA SER A 49 7.69 17.78 9.79
C SER A 49 6.65 16.81 10.33
N LEU A 50 7.06 15.87 11.20
CA LEU A 50 6.13 15.00 11.90
C LEU A 50 5.30 15.82 12.89
N PRO A 51 3.98 15.58 12.95
CA PRO A 51 3.16 15.98 14.09
C PRO A 51 3.84 15.59 15.39
N ASP A 52 3.59 16.39 16.43
CA ASP A 52 3.96 16.07 17.79
C ASP A 52 5.44 15.84 18.14
N SER A 53 6.34 15.98 17.15
CA SER A 53 7.79 15.77 17.28
C SER A 53 8.46 16.66 18.32
N TYR A 54 7.94 17.86 18.62
CA TYR A 54 8.48 18.76 19.65
C TYR A 54 7.42 19.11 20.69
N ILE A 55 7.72 18.83 21.96
CA ILE A 55 6.84 19.05 23.12
C ILE A 55 7.43 20.05 24.10
N ASP A 56 6.58 20.79 24.82
CA ASP A 56 6.99 21.46 26.06
C ASP A 56 6.74 20.53 27.27
N GLN A 57 7.79 20.21 28.02
CA GLN A 57 7.72 19.47 29.28
C GLN A 57 7.89 20.39 30.49
N GLY A 58 6.97 21.35 30.65
CA GLY A 58 6.88 22.20 31.84
C GLY A 58 7.80 23.43 31.82
N GLY A 59 7.86 24.12 30.68
CA GLY A 59 8.76 25.24 30.38
C GLY A 59 10.14 24.77 29.90
N THR A 60 10.22 23.59 29.30
CA THR A 60 11.45 23.00 28.75
C THR A 60 11.08 22.18 27.51
N GLY A 61 11.40 22.71 26.34
CA GLY A 61 11.17 22.02 25.07
C GLY A 61 11.95 20.70 24.96
N VAL A 62 11.38 19.69 24.31
CA VAL A 62 11.99 18.39 24.05
C VAL A 62 11.68 17.99 22.61
N TRP A 63 12.71 17.73 21.81
CA TRP A 63 12.57 17.16 20.47
C TRP A 63 12.63 15.63 20.58
N LEU A 64 11.57 14.96 20.16
CA LEU A 64 11.40 13.52 20.27
C LEU A 64 12.22 12.78 19.22
N ASP A 65 13.10 11.89 19.69
CA ASP A 65 13.87 10.97 18.87
C ASP A 65 12.97 9.89 18.22
N GLN A 66 13.04 9.80 16.90
CA GLN A 66 12.31 8.92 16.00
C GLN A 66 13.09 7.65 15.63
N SER A 67 14.37 7.54 16.04
CA SER A 67 15.21 6.37 15.74
C SER A 67 14.80 5.10 16.50
N GLY A 68 13.87 5.21 17.45
CA GLY A 68 13.47 4.14 18.36
C GLY A 68 14.39 3.96 19.58
N ASN A 69 15.49 4.72 19.68
CA ASN A 69 16.44 4.62 20.79
C ASN A 69 16.04 5.44 22.04
N GLY A 70 15.01 6.30 21.94
CA GLY A 70 14.50 7.11 23.04
C GLY A 70 15.46 8.22 23.49
N LEU A 71 16.37 8.63 22.62
CA LEU A 71 17.43 9.60 22.91
C LEU A 71 16.94 11.03 22.65
N HIS A 72 15.83 11.45 23.28
CA HIS A 72 15.22 12.76 23.06
C HIS A 72 16.18 13.92 23.33
N ALA A 73 16.15 14.94 22.46
CA ALA A 73 16.94 16.15 22.62
C ALA A 73 16.17 17.17 23.48
N VAL A 74 16.88 18.00 24.25
CA VAL A 74 16.26 18.91 25.23
C VAL A 74 16.68 20.35 24.97
N ASP A 75 15.72 21.27 24.90
CA ASP A 75 15.95 22.71 24.91
C ASP A 75 16.68 23.10 26.21
N ASP A 76 17.91 23.58 26.07
CA ASP A 76 18.74 24.10 27.16
C ASP A 76 19.23 25.52 26.88
N SER A 77 18.36 26.29 26.21
CA SER A 77 18.48 27.71 25.89
C SER A 77 18.69 28.62 27.10
N SER A 78 19.03 29.89 26.84
CA SER A 78 19.16 30.88 27.92
C SER A 78 18.58 32.25 27.58
N GLY A 79 18.21 33.00 28.62
CA GLY A 79 17.66 34.35 28.49
C GLY A 79 16.23 34.34 27.96
N SER A 80 16.01 34.99 26.82
CA SER A 80 14.72 34.96 26.09
C SER A 80 14.87 34.34 24.70
N GLY A 81 15.90 33.52 24.49
CA GLY A 81 16.18 32.91 23.20
C GLY A 81 15.52 31.54 23.13
N SER A 82 14.20 31.50 22.98
CA SER A 82 13.46 30.24 22.96
C SER A 82 13.75 29.43 21.69
N VAL A 83 13.67 28.10 21.80
CA VAL A 83 13.46 27.23 20.64
C VAL A 83 11.97 26.90 20.59
N THR A 84 11.35 27.15 19.44
CA THR A 84 9.89 27.03 19.26
C THR A 84 9.57 26.32 17.96
N LEU A 85 8.56 25.46 17.93
CA LEU A 85 8.03 24.96 16.67
C LEU A 85 7.46 26.13 15.85
N SER A 86 7.67 26.09 14.53
CA SER A 86 7.31 27.14 13.58
C SER A 86 6.61 26.53 12.37
N THR A 87 5.34 26.89 12.21
CA THR A 87 4.46 26.52 11.10
C THR A 87 4.52 27.51 9.92
N ASP A 88 5.49 28.44 9.91
CA ASP A 88 5.69 29.39 8.81
C ASP A 88 6.11 28.65 7.52
N ALA A 89 5.13 28.46 6.63
CA ALA A 89 5.30 27.77 5.37
C ALA A 89 6.22 28.50 4.36
N SER A 90 6.67 29.73 4.63
CA SER A 90 7.67 30.43 3.80
C SER A 90 9.12 30.05 4.14
N VAL A 91 9.32 29.23 5.18
CA VAL A 91 10.64 28.76 5.62
C VAL A 91 11.20 27.74 4.63
N PHE A 92 10.54 26.60 4.48
CA PHE A 92 10.89 25.56 3.52
C PHE A 92 9.89 25.57 2.37
N PRO A 93 10.30 25.37 1.10
CA PRO A 93 9.36 25.40 -0.04
C PRO A 93 8.18 24.44 0.09
N THR A 94 8.38 23.29 0.76
CA THR A 94 7.31 22.32 1.03
C THR A 94 6.32 22.76 2.12
N GLY A 95 6.59 23.84 2.86
CA GLY A 95 5.71 24.35 3.90
C GLY A 95 5.62 23.48 5.16
N TYR A 96 6.53 22.53 5.36
CA TYR A 96 6.61 21.73 6.58
C TYR A 96 7.06 22.56 7.79
N SER A 97 6.58 22.15 8.97
CA SER A 97 6.95 22.72 10.26
C SER A 97 8.44 22.56 10.56
N SER A 98 9.00 23.44 11.39
CA SER A 98 10.43 23.50 11.69
C SER A 98 10.71 24.02 13.10
N LEU A 99 11.84 23.64 13.72
CA LEU A 99 12.27 24.28 14.95
C LEU A 99 12.96 25.61 14.66
N ARG A 100 12.34 26.69 15.13
CA ARG A 100 12.88 28.06 15.11
C ARG A 100 13.83 28.26 16.29
N PHE A 101 15.10 28.47 15.99
CA PHE A 101 16.12 28.89 16.95
C PHE A 101 16.19 30.41 16.98
N GLN A 102 15.90 31.01 18.14
CA GLN A 102 15.92 32.46 18.33
C GLN A 102 17.18 32.90 19.09
N GLY A 103 17.62 34.15 18.92
CA GLY A 103 18.76 34.66 19.69
C GLY A 103 19.09 36.10 19.37
N SER A 104 19.77 36.77 20.31
CA SER A 104 20.21 38.17 20.13
C SER A 104 21.59 38.49 20.70
N ASN A 105 22.16 37.67 21.59
CA ASN A 105 23.50 37.85 22.16
C ASN A 105 23.96 36.63 22.98
N SER A 106 25.14 36.74 23.59
CA SER A 106 25.78 35.78 24.50
C SER A 106 24.89 35.12 25.56
N ASN A 107 23.89 35.86 26.06
CA ASN A 107 23.05 35.50 27.21
C ASN A 107 21.57 35.32 26.81
N ASN A 108 21.31 35.27 25.50
CA ASN A 108 19.98 35.25 24.92
C ASN A 108 20.06 34.47 23.60
N TYR A 109 19.95 33.15 23.71
CA TYR A 109 20.21 32.19 22.63
C TYR A 109 19.36 30.94 22.75
N GLY A 110 18.93 30.43 21.60
CA GLY A 110 18.36 29.11 21.39
C GLY A 110 19.44 28.04 21.34
N ARG A 111 19.21 26.92 22.03
CA ARG A 111 20.07 25.74 21.99
C ARG A 111 19.26 24.50 22.32
N VAL A 112 19.46 23.44 21.54
CA VAL A 112 18.89 22.11 21.82
C VAL A 112 20.04 21.14 22.02
N ARG A 113 20.10 20.54 23.20
CA ARG A 113 21.09 19.51 23.53
C ARG A 113 20.63 18.15 22.99
N LEU A 114 21.23 17.72 21.89
CA LEU A 114 20.99 16.42 21.27
C LEU A 114 21.48 15.26 22.14
N MET A 115 22.69 15.38 22.67
CA MET A 115 23.32 14.31 23.46
C MET A 115 23.82 14.83 24.80
N THR A 116 23.84 13.96 25.81
CA THR A 116 24.63 14.21 27.03
C THR A 116 26.12 14.13 26.71
N SER A 117 27.00 14.66 27.57
CA SER A 117 28.45 14.52 27.37
C SER A 117 28.91 13.07 27.27
N GLY A 118 28.29 12.15 28.04
CA GLY A 118 28.61 10.72 27.96
C GLY A 118 28.30 10.11 26.60
N LEU A 119 27.12 10.39 26.04
CA LEU A 119 26.74 9.92 24.70
C LEU A 119 27.55 10.61 23.59
N SER A 120 27.84 11.91 23.74
CA SER A 120 28.72 12.63 22.83
C SER A 120 30.14 12.06 22.84
N SER A 121 30.66 11.67 24.01
CA SER A 121 31.94 10.95 24.11
C SER A 121 31.87 9.56 23.47
N MET A 122 30.78 8.82 23.62
CA MET A 122 30.63 7.50 22.98
C MET A 122 30.63 7.57 21.45
N LEU A 123 30.02 8.59 20.86
CA LEU A 123 30.03 8.79 19.39
C LEU A 123 31.40 9.27 18.88
N LEU A 124 32.06 10.16 19.64
CA LEU A 124 33.27 10.87 19.20
C LEU A 124 34.59 10.19 19.60
N ASP A 125 34.60 9.26 20.56
CA ASP A 125 35.78 8.44 20.86
C ASP A 125 35.93 7.32 19.83
N GLN A 126 36.81 7.53 18.84
CA GLN A 126 37.11 6.58 17.78
C GLN A 126 38.53 6.00 17.94
N SER A 127 39.05 5.96 19.18
CA SER A 127 40.38 5.43 19.52
C SER A 127 40.49 3.90 19.51
N GLY A 128 39.35 3.20 19.49
CA GLY A 128 39.26 1.75 19.55
C GLY A 128 39.73 1.01 18.28
N PRO A 129 40.08 -0.29 18.39
CA PRO A 129 40.42 -1.12 17.23
C PRO A 129 39.22 -1.40 16.31
N ASP A 130 38.01 -1.25 16.84
CA ASP A 130 36.73 -1.50 16.17
C ASP A 130 36.00 -0.19 15.82
N ALA A 131 36.73 0.91 15.58
CA ALA A 131 36.17 2.21 15.21
C ALA A 131 35.32 2.10 13.93
N MET A 132 34.05 2.51 14.01
CA MET A 132 33.07 2.39 12.92
C MET A 132 32.77 3.72 12.21
N GLY A 133 33.21 4.85 12.78
CA GLY A 133 32.94 6.18 12.26
C GLY A 133 31.61 6.75 12.74
N PHE A 134 31.11 7.77 12.06
CA PHE A 134 29.76 8.32 12.28
C PHE A 134 29.34 9.22 11.10
N SER A 135 28.04 9.36 10.88
CA SER A 135 27.46 10.25 9.86
C SER A 135 26.36 11.13 10.47
N ILE A 136 26.37 12.43 10.16
CA ILE A 136 25.48 13.45 10.72
C ILE A 136 24.88 14.26 9.57
N PHE A 137 23.56 14.42 9.57
CA PHE A 137 22.79 15.21 8.61
C PHE A 137 21.93 16.23 9.36
N VAL A 138 21.88 17.47 8.88
CA VAL A 138 21.07 18.55 9.44
C VAL A 138 20.42 19.34 8.31
N VAL A 139 19.09 19.32 8.22
CA VAL A 139 18.31 20.19 7.34
C VAL A 139 18.09 21.53 8.03
N ALA A 140 18.65 22.61 7.50
CA ALA A 140 18.54 23.93 8.12
C ALA A 140 18.44 25.09 7.12
N LYS A 141 17.85 26.18 7.60
CA LYS A 141 17.78 27.50 6.96
C LYS A 141 18.23 28.56 7.95
N GLY A 142 19.39 29.15 7.73
CA GLY A 142 19.88 30.24 8.57
C GLY A 142 19.24 31.59 8.21
N ASP A 143 19.05 32.44 9.21
CA ASP A 143 18.71 33.85 8.99
C ASP A 143 19.90 34.60 8.34
N SER A 144 19.62 35.76 7.75
CA SER A 144 20.66 36.67 7.27
C SER A 144 20.20 38.13 7.30
N PRO A 145 20.97 39.05 7.89
CA PRO A 145 22.20 38.83 8.67
C PRO A 145 21.93 38.36 10.11
N SER A 146 22.81 37.54 10.69
CA SER A 146 22.74 37.17 12.11
C SER A 146 23.00 38.38 13.01
N PRO A 147 22.28 38.50 14.15
CA PRO A 147 22.40 39.65 15.03
C PRO A 147 23.73 39.74 15.81
N VAL A 148 24.60 38.71 15.77
CA VAL A 148 25.75 38.60 16.70
C VAL A 148 27.10 38.36 16.02
N SER A 149 27.16 37.58 14.94
CA SER A 149 28.42 37.10 14.34
C SER A 149 28.22 36.76 12.87
N THR A 150 29.24 36.96 12.03
CA THR A 150 29.21 36.53 10.62
C THR A 150 29.38 35.01 10.45
N TRP A 151 29.74 34.30 11.52
CA TRP A 151 29.74 32.84 11.63
C TRP A 151 28.64 32.38 12.59
N ASN A 152 27.82 31.44 12.13
CA ASN A 152 26.77 30.78 12.92
C ASN A 152 27.16 29.30 13.10
N ASP A 153 27.33 28.89 14.35
CA ASP A 153 27.58 27.49 14.72
C ASP A 153 26.24 26.73 14.63
N LEU A 154 26.17 25.61 13.90
CA LEU A 154 24.92 24.89 13.61
C LEU A 154 24.74 23.67 14.51
N ILE A 155 25.77 22.83 14.60
CA ILE A 155 25.82 21.64 15.45
C ILE A 155 27.26 21.42 15.94
N GLY A 156 27.44 21.07 17.22
CA GLY A 156 28.76 20.77 17.77
C GLY A 156 28.80 20.65 19.30
N ASN A 157 29.95 20.19 19.80
CA ASN A 157 30.30 20.16 21.23
C ASN A 157 31.45 21.14 21.57
N THR A 158 31.96 21.89 20.59
CA THR A 158 32.92 22.99 20.78
C THR A 158 32.61 24.15 19.85
N THR A 159 33.06 25.36 20.17
CA THR A 159 33.14 26.48 19.21
C THR A 159 34.59 26.79 18.79
N ASP A 160 35.60 26.27 19.50
CA ASP A 160 37.02 26.41 19.14
C ASP A 160 37.51 25.21 18.33
N VAL A 161 37.79 25.47 17.06
CA VAL A 161 38.29 24.46 16.12
C VAL A 161 39.70 23.97 16.44
N GLY A 162 40.40 24.58 17.41
CA GLY A 162 41.69 24.13 17.92
C GLY A 162 41.63 23.09 19.04
N ASP A 163 40.48 22.90 19.70
CA ASP A 163 40.37 22.11 20.95
C ASP A 163 40.14 20.60 20.75
N GLY A 164 40.15 20.11 19.51
CA GLY A 164 40.09 18.67 19.20
C GLY A 164 38.68 18.10 18.95
N ALA A 165 37.64 18.84 19.33
CA ALA A 165 36.24 18.39 19.29
C ALA A 165 35.53 18.66 17.96
N PHE A 166 34.22 18.37 17.89
CA PHE A 166 33.38 18.40 16.68
C PHE A 166 32.54 19.68 16.56
N LEU A 167 32.47 20.23 15.34
CA LEU A 167 31.67 21.41 14.99
C LEU A 167 31.34 21.42 13.49
N MET A 168 30.11 21.80 13.13
CA MET A 168 29.71 22.27 11.79
C MET A 168 29.15 23.69 11.90
N ARG A 169 29.56 24.58 10.98
CA ARG A 169 29.15 25.99 10.96
C ARG A 169 29.21 26.63 9.58
N PHE A 170 28.51 27.75 9.41
CA PHE A 170 28.50 28.50 8.15
C PHE A 170 28.75 30.00 8.35
N ALA A 171 29.22 30.67 7.28
CA ALA A 171 29.49 32.11 7.25
C ALA A 171 28.62 32.86 6.23
N GLU A 172 28.02 33.94 6.67
CA GLU A 172 27.14 34.81 5.87
C GLU A 172 27.89 35.62 4.80
N ASP A 173 29.15 35.95 5.06
CA ASP A 173 29.88 36.93 4.25
C ASP A 173 30.28 36.43 2.84
N ASN A 174 30.38 35.11 2.65
CA ASN A 174 30.79 34.47 1.39
C ASN A 174 30.21 33.03 1.24
N GLY A 175 29.11 32.72 1.93
CA GLY A 175 28.48 31.39 1.90
C GLY A 175 29.43 30.22 2.19
N ARG A 176 30.35 30.39 3.15
CA ARG A 176 31.36 29.37 3.49
C ARG A 176 30.77 28.35 4.44
N PHE A 177 30.98 27.07 4.17
CA PHE A 177 30.60 25.97 5.04
C PHE A 177 31.86 25.28 5.55
N GLN A 178 31.91 25.03 6.86
CA GLN A 178 33.10 24.57 7.57
C GLN A 178 32.70 23.54 8.63
N ALA A 179 33.50 22.48 8.74
CA ALA A 179 33.47 21.59 9.87
C ALA A 179 34.85 21.49 10.54
N ALA A 180 34.89 21.02 11.78
CA ALA A 180 36.11 20.69 12.50
C ALA A 180 35.94 19.36 13.24
N LEU A 181 37.05 18.61 13.29
CA LEU A 181 37.17 17.35 14.02
C LEU A 181 38.66 17.12 14.32
N GLY A 182 39.03 16.75 15.56
CA GLY A 182 40.42 16.42 15.91
C GLY A 182 41.42 17.58 15.77
N GLY A 183 40.95 18.83 15.86
CA GLY A 183 41.77 20.02 15.62
C GLY A 183 42.07 20.31 14.14
N LEU A 184 41.58 19.45 13.23
CA LEU A 184 41.57 19.71 11.80
C LEU A 184 40.31 20.51 11.44
N THR A 185 40.49 21.66 10.80
CA THR A 185 39.39 22.42 10.19
C THR A 185 39.31 22.09 8.70
N VAL A 186 38.15 21.62 8.25
CA VAL A 186 37.83 21.39 6.83
C VAL A 186 36.79 22.41 6.38
N GLN A 187 36.97 23.00 5.19
CA GLN A 187 36.07 24.03 4.67
C GLN A 187 36.07 24.00 3.14
N ASN A 188 34.99 24.49 2.53
CA ASN A 188 34.97 24.70 1.09
C ASN A 188 36.04 25.72 0.68
N ASN A 189 37.01 25.29 -0.15
CA ASN A 189 38.20 26.09 -0.45
C ASN A 189 38.42 26.28 -1.97
N PHE A 190 37.38 26.62 -2.75
CA PHE A 190 37.52 26.86 -4.19
C PHE A 190 36.55 27.89 -4.81
N SER A 191 37.07 28.66 -5.77
CA SER A 191 36.41 29.40 -6.87
C SER A 191 35.24 30.38 -6.66
N GLY A 192 34.77 30.65 -5.43
CA GLY A 192 33.79 31.73 -5.21
C GLY A 192 32.35 31.43 -5.66
N GLN A 193 31.96 30.16 -5.56
CA GLN A 193 30.55 29.78 -5.43
C GLN A 193 30.19 29.81 -3.94
N ASN A 194 29.04 30.39 -3.61
CA ASN A 194 28.50 30.38 -2.26
C ASN A 194 27.84 29.01 -2.04
N ASN A 195 28.21 28.28 -0.98
CA ASN A 195 27.64 26.96 -0.67
C ASN A 195 26.67 27.01 0.54
N TYR A 196 26.32 28.23 0.95
CA TYR A 196 25.24 28.58 1.85
C TYR A 196 24.46 29.71 1.16
N GLY A 197 23.23 29.39 0.76
CA GLY A 197 22.25 30.38 0.30
C GLY A 197 21.65 31.08 1.51
N ALA A 198 21.99 32.35 1.72
CA ALA A 198 21.45 33.14 2.82
C ALA A 198 19.92 33.27 2.70
N GLY A 199 19.17 32.60 3.59
CA GLY A 199 17.70 32.53 3.54
C GLY A 199 17.13 31.33 2.76
N GLU A 200 17.96 30.40 2.29
CA GLU A 200 17.54 29.14 1.66
C GLU A 200 17.67 27.96 2.65
N GLY A 201 16.78 26.97 2.50
CA GLY A 201 16.91 25.70 3.21
C GLY A 201 17.87 24.76 2.50
N SER A 202 18.69 24.01 3.23
CA SER A 202 19.60 23.02 2.65
C SER A 202 19.89 21.88 3.62
N VAL A 203 20.28 20.72 3.08
CA VAL A 203 20.82 19.60 3.84
C VAL A 203 22.31 19.82 4.03
N TYR A 204 22.79 19.84 5.27
CA TYR A 204 24.21 19.89 5.62
C TYR A 204 24.63 18.53 6.17
N ALA A 205 25.65 17.91 5.57
CA ALA A 205 26.08 16.57 5.95
C ALA A 205 27.58 16.50 6.27
N PHE A 206 27.90 15.69 7.28
CA PHE A 206 29.26 15.39 7.73
C PHE A 206 29.39 13.88 7.96
N GLN A 207 30.50 13.28 7.59
CA GLN A 207 30.82 11.90 7.97
C GLN A 207 32.31 11.76 8.27
N TYR A 208 32.62 10.99 9.30
CA TYR A 208 33.97 10.48 9.57
C TYR A 208 34.01 8.98 9.26
N ASP A 209 34.88 8.57 8.32
CA ASP A 209 35.16 7.17 7.98
C ASP A 209 36.57 6.76 8.47
N PRO A 210 36.68 5.83 9.44
CA PRO A 210 37.95 5.33 9.95
C PRO A 210 38.60 4.23 9.08
N SER A 211 37.95 3.79 7.98
CA SER A 211 38.33 2.62 7.16
C SER A 211 39.74 2.66 6.58
N ASN A 212 40.32 3.85 6.42
CA ASN A 212 41.70 4.05 6.00
C ASN A 212 42.60 4.52 7.17
N GLN A 213 43.93 4.37 7.04
CA GLN A 213 44.87 4.64 8.13
C GLN A 213 44.96 6.12 8.55
N ALA A 214 44.59 7.07 7.68
CA ALA A 214 44.46 8.48 8.02
C ALA A 214 43.09 8.80 8.65
N GLY A 215 42.03 8.16 8.14
CA GLY A 215 40.63 8.52 8.36
C GLY A 215 40.19 9.59 7.35
N GLU A 216 39.01 9.41 6.75
CA GLU A 216 38.42 10.36 5.80
C GLU A 216 37.29 11.16 6.46
N ILE A 217 37.21 12.45 6.13
CA ILE A 217 36.13 13.35 6.50
C ILE A 217 35.41 13.77 5.22
N PHE A 218 34.12 13.50 5.16
CA PHE A 218 33.22 13.95 4.10
C PHE A 218 32.48 15.19 4.61
N LEU A 219 32.45 16.25 3.81
CA LEU A 219 31.67 17.46 4.05
C LEU A 219 30.81 17.73 2.82
N ALA A 220 29.49 17.74 2.98
CA ALA A 220 28.56 17.88 1.87
C ALA A 220 27.39 18.85 2.16
N SER A 221 26.80 19.37 1.08
CA SER A 221 25.60 20.20 1.11
C SER A 221 24.74 19.93 -0.12
N SER A 222 23.42 19.84 0.04
CA SER A 222 22.49 19.74 -1.11
C SER A 222 22.47 21.02 -1.98
N HIS A 223 23.00 22.14 -1.47
CA HIS A 223 23.12 23.38 -2.24
C HIS A 223 24.32 23.28 -3.22
N ASN A 224 24.02 23.26 -4.52
CA ASN A 224 24.97 23.08 -5.64
C ASN A 224 25.71 21.73 -5.66
N ASP A 225 25.08 20.63 -5.19
CA ASP A 225 25.61 19.26 -5.21
C ASP A 225 27.04 19.15 -4.62
N TYR A 226 27.29 19.89 -3.55
CA TYR A 226 28.63 20.05 -3.00
C TYR A 226 29.02 18.83 -2.16
N VAL A 227 30.12 18.15 -2.54
CA VAL A 227 30.77 17.11 -1.74
C VAL A 227 32.28 17.31 -1.77
N GLN A 228 32.96 17.30 -0.62
CA GLN A 228 34.43 17.26 -0.52
C GLN A 228 34.89 16.24 0.51
N VAL A 229 36.02 15.58 0.19
CA VAL A 229 36.68 14.57 1.02
C VAL A 229 38.04 15.09 1.47
N PHE A 230 38.33 14.96 2.76
CA PHE A 230 39.56 15.39 3.40
C PHE A 230 40.16 14.23 4.20
N ASN A 231 41.47 14.06 4.17
CA ASN A 231 42.14 13.12 5.08
C ASN A 231 42.41 13.81 6.43
N LEU A 232 42.13 13.11 7.53
CA LEU A 232 42.66 13.47 8.84
C LEU A 232 44.20 13.40 8.80
N SER A 233 44.85 14.35 9.47
CA SER A 233 46.31 14.45 9.42
C SER A 233 46.97 13.33 10.23
N ASP A 234 48.13 12.84 9.78
CA ASP A 234 48.98 11.87 10.51
C ASP A 234 49.33 12.29 11.96
N SER A 235 49.12 13.56 12.32
CA SER A 235 49.27 14.09 13.69
C SER A 235 48.13 13.76 14.65
N VAL A 236 46.96 13.28 14.19
CA VAL A 236 45.84 12.90 15.05
C VAL A 236 45.92 11.40 15.34
N THR A 237 46.80 11.03 16.28
CA THR A 237 47.17 9.62 16.49
C THR A 237 46.27 8.85 17.44
N ASP A 238 45.47 9.53 18.27
CA ASP A 238 44.60 8.87 19.27
C ASP A 238 43.18 8.61 18.74
N ARG A 239 42.69 9.38 17.75
CA ARG A 239 41.31 9.33 17.21
C ARG A 239 40.17 9.50 18.25
N ASP A 240 40.46 9.81 19.50
CA ASP A 240 39.48 10.34 20.45
C ASP A 240 39.20 11.82 20.11
N PHE A 241 37.97 12.13 19.69
CA PHE A 241 37.49 13.48 19.39
C PHE A 241 36.58 14.03 20.50
N SER A 242 36.52 13.36 21.65
CA SER A 242 35.66 13.75 22.75
C SER A 242 36.32 14.79 23.67
N ASN A 243 35.50 15.70 24.21
CA ASN A 243 35.91 16.73 25.16
C ASN A 243 35.11 16.71 26.48
N ASN A 244 34.22 15.72 26.66
CA ASN A 244 33.28 15.61 27.77
C ASN A 244 32.26 16.78 27.86
N ASP A 245 32.02 17.49 26.76
CA ASP A 245 30.89 18.42 26.58
C ASP A 245 29.75 17.76 25.77
N PRO A 246 28.50 18.22 25.91
CA PRO A 246 27.35 17.70 25.17
C PRO A 246 27.36 18.09 23.67
N LEU A 247 26.81 17.24 22.80
CA LEU A 247 26.50 17.60 21.42
C LEU A 247 25.22 18.44 21.39
N THR A 248 25.29 19.62 20.76
CA THR A 248 24.21 20.62 20.75
C THR A 248 23.92 21.13 19.34
N LEU A 249 22.64 21.37 19.05
CA LEU A 249 22.18 22.23 17.95
C LEU A 249 22.12 23.68 18.41
N GLY A 250 22.39 24.56 17.47
CA GLY A 250 22.47 25.99 17.72
C GLY A 250 23.77 26.32 18.42
N LYS A 251 23.69 26.74 19.68
CA LYS A 251 24.86 27.28 20.37
C LYS A 251 25.81 26.22 20.96
N ALA A 252 27.00 26.03 20.41
CA ALA A 252 28.02 25.20 21.07
C ALA A 252 28.61 25.83 22.37
N PHE A 253 29.21 24.99 23.20
CA PHE A 253 29.20 25.09 24.68
C PHE A 253 30.17 26.13 25.31
N ASP A 254 31.26 26.50 24.62
CA ASP A 254 32.48 27.04 25.24
C ASP A 254 32.80 28.55 25.00
N ASN A 255 32.12 29.27 24.09
CA ASN A 255 32.41 30.69 23.80
C ASN A 255 31.17 31.57 23.63
N ILE A 256 31.26 32.86 23.91
CA ILE A 256 30.16 33.79 24.23
C ILE A 256 29.69 34.71 23.08
N SER A 257 29.95 34.42 21.79
CA SER A 257 29.45 35.29 20.69
C SER A 257 29.10 34.58 19.38
N ARG A 258 29.06 33.25 19.36
CA ARG A 258 28.54 32.45 18.24
C ARG A 258 27.29 31.69 18.68
N LEU A 259 26.27 31.70 17.84
CA LEU A 259 24.97 31.01 17.97
C LEU A 259 24.35 30.95 16.57
N PHE A 260 23.35 30.10 16.36
CA PHE A 260 22.55 30.06 15.13
C PHE A 260 21.17 30.69 15.40
N VAL A 261 20.74 31.54 14.47
CA VAL A 261 19.37 32.02 14.36
C VAL A 261 18.85 31.52 13.02
N GLY A 262 17.68 30.89 13.03
CA GLY A 262 17.15 30.23 11.84
C GLY A 262 16.22 29.07 12.18
N HIS A 263 16.03 28.18 11.22
CA HIS A 263 15.14 27.02 11.30
C HIS A 263 15.92 25.72 11.08
N VAL A 264 15.60 24.69 11.84
CA VAL A 264 16.05 23.30 11.59
C VAL A 264 14.81 22.45 11.32
N GLY A 265 14.81 21.73 10.20
CA GLY A 265 13.72 20.84 9.80
C GLY A 265 13.90 19.43 10.33
N GLU A 266 15.05 18.81 10.04
CA GLU A 266 15.32 17.41 10.37
C GLU A 266 16.81 17.20 10.68
N VAL A 267 17.11 16.26 11.58
CA VAL A 267 18.47 15.84 11.96
C VAL A 267 18.54 14.34 12.04
N LYS A 268 19.54 13.73 11.38
CA LYS A 268 19.86 12.30 11.50
C LYS A 268 21.30 12.12 11.97
N VAL A 269 21.52 11.18 12.88
CA VAL A 269 22.85 10.75 13.34
C VAL A 269 22.92 9.23 13.23
N PHE A 270 23.96 8.74 12.59
CA PHE A 270 24.34 7.33 12.53
C PHE A 270 25.63 7.14 13.33
N ASP A 271 25.71 6.07 14.11
CA ASP A 271 26.88 5.69 14.93
C ASP A 271 27.95 4.90 14.17
N GLU A 272 27.81 4.83 12.84
CA GLU A 272 28.78 4.26 11.90
C GLU A 272 28.92 5.17 10.67
N ALA A 273 30.02 5.04 9.93
CA ALA A 273 30.21 5.68 8.64
C ALA A 273 29.35 5.02 7.56
N LEU A 274 28.45 5.77 6.94
CA LEU A 274 27.62 5.24 5.85
C LEU A 274 28.44 4.92 4.59
N PRO A 275 28.12 3.82 3.86
CA PRO A 275 28.60 3.61 2.49
C PRO A 275 28.27 4.81 1.61
N ALA A 276 29.19 5.21 0.72
CA ALA A 276 29.07 6.44 -0.07
C ALA A 276 27.74 6.59 -0.85
N SER A 277 27.15 5.49 -1.32
CA SER A 277 25.84 5.49 -1.98
C SER A 277 24.67 5.77 -1.03
N LEU A 278 24.74 5.30 0.21
CA LEU A 278 23.73 5.59 1.24
C LEU A 278 23.91 7.00 1.80
N PHE A 279 25.15 7.45 2.02
CA PHE A 279 25.43 8.83 2.44
C PHE A 279 24.89 9.85 1.42
N GLN A 280 25.09 9.61 0.12
CA GLN A 280 24.53 10.44 -0.94
C GLN A 280 22.99 10.32 -1.02
N GLY A 281 22.44 9.11 -0.91
CA GLY A 281 20.99 8.88 -0.96
C GLY A 281 20.23 9.57 0.18
N GLU A 282 20.80 9.65 1.38
CA GLU A 282 20.22 10.41 2.51
C GLU A 282 20.19 11.92 2.23
N ILE A 283 21.23 12.49 1.58
CA ILE A 283 21.23 13.91 1.17
C ILE A 283 20.11 14.16 0.15
N GLU A 284 19.98 13.29 -0.86
CA GLU A 284 18.97 13.40 -1.92
C GLU A 284 17.55 13.23 -1.35
N SER A 285 17.34 12.28 -0.44
CA SER A 285 16.06 12.05 0.25
C SER A 285 15.64 13.27 1.09
N LEU A 286 16.54 13.78 1.94
CA LEU A 286 16.26 14.97 2.76
C LEU A 286 16.05 16.23 1.90
N ALA A 287 16.79 16.38 0.80
CA ALA A 287 16.62 17.50 -0.12
C ALA A 287 15.27 17.43 -0.85
N SER A 288 14.87 16.25 -1.32
CA SER A 288 13.56 16.02 -1.93
C SER A 288 12.42 16.37 -0.95
N LYS A 289 12.50 15.88 0.29
CA LYS A 289 11.48 16.14 1.32
C LYS A 289 11.36 17.61 1.74
N TRP A 290 12.47 18.33 1.89
CA TRP A 290 12.47 19.66 2.54
C TRP A 290 12.73 20.84 1.61
N THR A 291 13.26 20.61 0.41
CA THR A 291 13.72 21.69 -0.49
C THR A 291 13.13 21.64 -1.90
N ALA A 292 12.35 20.61 -2.25
CA ALA A 292 11.59 20.56 -3.50
C ALA A 292 10.33 21.47 -3.47
N SER A 293 9.83 21.85 -4.65
CA SER A 293 8.54 22.57 -4.79
C SER A 293 7.37 21.66 -4.38
N PRO A 294 6.31 22.16 -3.72
CA PRO A 294 5.11 21.38 -3.39
C PRO A 294 4.16 21.24 -4.60
N ASP A 295 4.73 21.06 -5.79
CA ASP A 295 3.99 20.95 -7.05
C ASP A 295 3.13 19.67 -7.04
N GLY A 296 1.85 19.80 -7.39
CA GLY A 296 0.92 18.66 -7.39
C GLY A 296 0.34 18.29 -6.02
N ARG A 297 0.61 19.04 -4.95
CA ARG A 297 0.02 18.80 -3.61
C ARG A 297 -1.18 19.72 -3.35
N LEU A 298 -2.11 19.25 -2.51
CA LEU A 298 -3.13 20.08 -1.87
C LEU A 298 -2.93 20.17 -0.35
N ASP A 299 -3.30 21.31 0.20
CA ASP A 299 -3.32 21.59 1.64
C ASP A 299 -4.76 21.91 2.08
N LEU A 300 -5.21 21.37 3.22
CA LEU A 300 -6.50 21.72 3.84
C LEU A 300 -6.24 22.58 5.08
N VAL A 301 -6.67 23.83 5.07
CA VAL A 301 -6.50 24.77 6.20
C VAL A 301 -7.82 24.89 6.96
N VAL A 302 -7.79 24.58 8.25
CA VAL A 302 -8.97 24.50 9.13
C VAL A 302 -8.88 25.56 10.24
N ASP A 303 -9.76 26.56 10.20
CA ASP A 303 -9.82 27.64 11.19
C ASP A 303 -10.72 27.27 12.38
N ARG A 304 -10.09 26.83 13.49
CA ARG A 304 -10.82 26.45 14.72
C ARG A 304 -11.62 27.62 15.31
N ALA A 305 -11.30 28.87 15.00
CA ALA A 305 -12.04 30.04 15.50
C ALA A 305 -13.37 30.27 14.78
N THR A 306 -13.57 29.71 13.59
CA THR A 306 -14.76 29.95 12.75
C THR A 306 -15.43 28.67 12.25
N GLY A 307 -14.77 27.53 12.36
CA GLY A 307 -15.16 26.27 11.72
C GLY A 307 -14.79 26.21 10.24
N GLY A 308 -14.27 27.32 9.67
CA GLY A 308 -14.00 27.48 8.24
C GLY A 308 -12.91 26.54 7.73
N VAL A 309 -13.18 25.84 6.63
CA VAL A 309 -12.21 24.96 5.96
C VAL A 309 -11.93 25.47 4.55
N THR A 310 -10.64 25.59 4.21
CA THR A 310 -10.17 26.06 2.90
C THR A 310 -9.21 25.04 2.29
N LEU A 311 -9.50 24.57 1.07
CA LEU A 311 -8.56 23.77 0.27
C LEU A 311 -7.63 24.71 -0.53
N HIS A 312 -6.33 24.44 -0.61
CA HIS A 312 -5.33 25.34 -1.20
C HIS A 312 -4.26 24.57 -2.00
N SER A 313 -3.88 25.09 -3.17
CA SER A 313 -2.76 24.60 -3.96
C SER A 313 -1.51 25.46 -3.75
N PRO A 314 -0.52 25.03 -2.92
CA PRO A 314 0.71 25.79 -2.67
C PRO A 314 1.73 25.74 -3.82
N GLY A 315 1.55 24.84 -4.78
CA GLY A 315 2.52 24.54 -5.84
C GLY A 315 2.48 25.49 -7.03
N SER A 316 3.29 25.17 -8.04
CA SER A 316 3.37 25.86 -9.33
C SER A 316 2.73 25.11 -10.50
N LEU A 317 2.15 23.93 -10.24
CA LEU A 317 1.38 23.13 -11.19
C LEU A 317 -0.12 23.14 -10.84
N ASP A 318 -0.95 23.03 -11.88
CA ASP A 318 -2.38 22.78 -11.77
C ASP A 318 -2.65 21.41 -11.12
N VAL A 319 -3.57 21.34 -10.15
CA VAL A 319 -3.99 20.08 -9.53
C VAL A 319 -5.37 19.66 -10.06
N PRO A 320 -5.47 18.54 -10.80
CA PRO A 320 -6.76 18.04 -11.28
C PRO A 320 -7.48 17.23 -10.20
N LEU A 321 -8.81 17.33 -10.15
CA LEU A 321 -9.66 16.73 -9.13
C LEU A 321 -10.86 16.02 -9.76
N ALA A 322 -11.11 14.78 -9.34
CA ALA A 322 -12.32 14.01 -9.65
C ALA A 322 -13.19 13.69 -8.43
N GLY A 323 -12.72 14.05 -7.24
CA GLY A 323 -13.40 13.80 -5.97
C GLY A 323 -12.60 14.34 -4.80
N LEU A 324 -13.29 14.62 -3.70
CA LEU A 324 -12.72 15.05 -2.42
C LEU A 324 -13.53 14.40 -1.29
N SER A 325 -12.85 13.83 -0.30
CA SER A 325 -13.46 13.33 0.94
C SER A 325 -12.75 13.97 2.14
N LEU A 326 -13.53 14.50 3.08
CA LEU A 326 -13.11 14.96 4.40
C LEU A 326 -13.76 14.02 5.42
N LYS A 327 -12.97 13.26 6.17
CA LYS A 327 -13.43 12.30 7.19
C LYS A 327 -13.07 12.78 8.59
N SER A 328 -13.99 12.63 9.53
CA SER A 328 -13.81 12.87 10.97
C SER A 328 -14.22 11.62 11.76
N PRO A 329 -13.26 10.82 12.25
CA PRO A 329 -13.54 9.64 13.08
C PRO A 329 -14.41 9.90 14.32
N SER A 330 -14.34 11.11 14.89
CA SER A 330 -15.11 11.57 16.07
C SER A 330 -16.52 12.06 15.75
N GLY A 331 -16.84 12.35 14.48
CA GLY A 331 -18.11 12.94 14.10
C GLY A 331 -18.16 14.47 14.26
N SER A 332 -17.06 15.16 13.96
CA SER A 332 -16.87 16.60 14.20
C SER A 332 -17.21 17.52 13.03
N LEU A 333 -17.74 16.98 11.93
CA LEU A 333 -18.16 17.77 10.76
C LEU A 333 -19.57 18.34 10.94
N ASP A 334 -19.80 19.58 10.49
CA ASP A 334 -21.12 20.20 10.35
C ASP A 334 -21.49 20.30 8.86
N PRO A 335 -22.33 19.39 8.32
CA PRO A 335 -22.76 19.45 6.93
C PRO A 335 -23.65 20.66 6.60
N SER A 336 -24.10 21.45 7.59
CA SER A 336 -25.12 22.49 7.37
C SER A 336 -24.61 23.81 6.78
N ASP A 337 -23.29 24.09 6.85
CA ASP A 337 -22.62 25.18 6.11
C ASP A 337 -21.57 24.63 5.13
N TRP A 338 -21.60 23.32 4.82
CA TRP A 338 -20.73 22.78 3.77
C TRP A 338 -21.04 23.40 2.42
N ARG A 339 -19.98 23.79 1.71
CA ARG A 339 -20.02 24.29 0.35
C ARG A 339 -19.28 23.30 -0.53
N PRO A 340 -20.01 22.43 -1.24
CA PRO A 340 -19.41 21.54 -2.21
C PRO A 340 -18.62 22.32 -3.28
N ILE A 341 -17.59 21.69 -3.84
CA ILE A 341 -16.86 22.16 -5.03
C ILE A 341 -17.86 22.44 -6.16
N ALA A 342 -18.95 21.66 -6.22
CA ALA A 342 -20.13 21.89 -7.06
C ALA A 342 -20.66 23.34 -7.11
N GLU A 343 -20.61 24.07 -5.98
CA GLU A 343 -21.16 25.43 -5.86
C GLU A 343 -20.11 26.54 -5.91
N THR A 344 -18.82 26.17 -5.88
CA THR A 344 -17.69 27.09 -5.68
C THR A 344 -16.74 27.17 -6.88
N ASP A 345 -16.75 26.18 -7.78
CA ASP A 345 -15.93 26.11 -9.00
C ASP A 345 -16.74 26.45 -10.28
N ASN A 346 -16.05 26.90 -11.34
CA ASN A 346 -16.59 27.13 -12.68
C ASN A 346 -16.27 25.96 -13.66
N SER A 347 -15.95 24.77 -13.15
CA SER A 347 -15.49 23.63 -13.95
C SER A 347 -16.56 23.00 -14.86
N SER A 348 -16.08 22.26 -15.86
CA SER A 348 -16.88 21.66 -16.91
C SER A 348 -17.36 20.26 -16.54
N GLY A 349 -18.13 20.14 -15.46
CA GLY A 349 -18.76 18.89 -15.05
C GLY A 349 -19.68 19.09 -13.84
N PRO A 350 -20.80 18.36 -13.74
CA PRO A 350 -21.56 18.33 -12.51
C PRO A 350 -20.86 17.48 -11.45
N TRP A 351 -21.02 17.86 -10.19
CA TRP A 351 -20.60 17.10 -9.03
C TRP A 351 -21.79 16.31 -8.44
N LEU A 352 -21.47 15.19 -7.83
CA LEU A 352 -22.35 14.29 -7.11
C LEU A 352 -21.94 14.33 -5.63
N GLU A 353 -22.88 14.71 -4.77
CA GLU A 353 -22.75 14.52 -3.32
C GLU A 353 -22.80 13.01 -3.03
N LEU A 354 -21.71 12.48 -2.46
CA LEU A 354 -21.59 11.08 -2.07
C LEU A 354 -21.98 10.90 -0.60
N LYS A 355 -21.59 11.84 0.26
CA LYS A 355 -21.92 11.82 1.69
C LYS A 355 -21.88 13.22 2.30
N ALA A 356 -22.82 13.48 3.20
CA ALA A 356 -22.95 14.75 3.91
C ALA A 356 -23.43 14.51 5.35
N ASP A 357 -22.56 13.98 6.19
CA ASP A 357 -22.83 13.77 7.62
C ASP A 357 -21.68 14.22 8.51
N ALA A 358 -21.82 14.01 9.82
CA ALA A 358 -20.85 14.48 10.81
C ALA A 358 -19.51 13.72 10.76
N THR A 359 -19.49 12.51 10.17
CA THR A 359 -18.31 11.66 10.04
C THR A 359 -17.60 11.82 8.70
N GLU A 360 -18.31 12.26 7.66
CA GLU A 360 -17.72 12.47 6.34
C GLU A 360 -18.51 13.45 5.47
N LEU A 361 -17.77 14.32 4.79
CA LEU A 361 -18.24 15.14 3.68
C LEU A 361 -17.49 14.68 2.43
N ALA A 362 -18.19 14.10 1.46
CA ALA A 362 -17.58 13.55 0.25
C ALA A 362 -18.40 13.91 -1.00
N GLU A 363 -17.70 14.30 -2.05
CA GLU A 363 -18.27 14.61 -3.36
C GLU A 363 -17.34 14.19 -4.48
N ALA A 364 -17.90 13.94 -5.66
CA ALA A 364 -17.12 13.53 -6.82
C ALA A 364 -17.73 13.91 -8.17
N THR A 365 -16.93 13.89 -9.24
CA THR A 365 -17.38 14.26 -10.59
C THR A 365 -16.89 13.29 -11.68
N LEU A 366 -17.77 13.01 -12.64
CA LEU A 366 -17.44 12.31 -13.88
C LEU A 366 -16.60 13.18 -14.83
N GLY A 367 -16.55 14.50 -14.59
CA GLY A 367 -15.63 15.41 -15.25
C GLY A 367 -14.27 15.45 -14.58
N THR A 368 -13.62 16.60 -14.68
CA THR A 368 -12.40 16.97 -13.95
C THR A 368 -12.50 18.44 -13.59
N ALA A 369 -12.32 18.77 -12.32
CA ALA A 369 -12.04 20.13 -11.86
C ALA A 369 -10.52 20.36 -11.82
N THR A 370 -10.09 21.61 -11.69
CA THR A 370 -8.67 21.96 -11.65
C THR A 370 -8.44 23.12 -10.70
N LEU A 371 -7.65 22.90 -9.65
CA LEU A 371 -7.22 23.94 -8.72
C LEU A 371 -5.88 24.50 -9.19
N SER A 372 -5.86 25.78 -9.54
CA SER A 372 -4.70 26.47 -10.11
C SER A 372 -3.62 26.75 -9.05
N PRO A 373 -2.35 26.97 -9.44
CA PRO A 373 -1.29 27.46 -8.56
C PRO A 373 -1.70 28.67 -7.69
N GLY A 374 -1.65 28.51 -6.37
CA GLY A 374 -2.03 29.53 -5.39
C GLY A 374 -3.54 29.79 -5.25
N GLU A 375 -4.39 28.98 -5.88
CA GLU A 375 -5.83 29.06 -5.74
C GLU A 375 -6.29 28.50 -4.39
N SER A 376 -7.45 28.96 -3.91
CA SER A 376 -8.04 28.55 -2.64
C SER A 376 -9.56 28.42 -2.77
N LEU A 377 -10.11 27.33 -2.24
CA LEU A 377 -11.52 27.01 -2.29
C LEU A 377 -12.10 26.97 -0.86
N ASP A 378 -13.08 27.85 -0.59
CA ASP A 378 -13.79 27.92 0.70
C ASP A 378 -14.88 26.84 0.73
N LEU A 379 -14.64 25.79 1.52
CA LEU A 379 -15.56 24.66 1.71
C LEU A 379 -16.62 24.96 2.79
N GLY A 380 -16.62 26.16 3.37
CA GLY A 380 -17.58 26.58 4.40
C GLY A 380 -17.15 26.25 5.83
N ALA A 381 -18.01 26.57 6.80
CA ALA A 381 -17.76 26.34 8.23
C ALA A 381 -18.06 24.90 8.66
N VAL A 382 -17.35 23.93 8.05
CA VAL A 382 -17.63 22.50 8.20
C VAL A 382 -16.99 21.83 9.40
N LEU A 383 -16.03 22.44 10.10
CA LEU A 383 -15.64 21.94 11.42
C LEU A 383 -16.61 22.52 12.46
N ALA A 384 -17.31 21.67 13.20
CA ALA A 384 -18.14 22.11 14.31
C ALA A 384 -17.28 22.88 15.33
N LEU A 385 -17.79 24.00 15.87
CA LEU A 385 -17.00 24.89 16.75
C LEU A 385 -16.57 24.25 18.08
N ASN A 386 -17.19 23.14 18.47
CA ASN A 386 -16.83 22.27 19.60
C ASN A 386 -16.31 20.88 19.14
N GLY A 387 -16.12 20.68 17.83
CA GLY A 387 -15.60 19.45 17.24
C GLY A 387 -14.10 19.27 17.45
N GLU A 388 -13.67 18.01 17.41
CA GLU A 388 -12.28 17.61 17.52
C GLU A 388 -11.57 17.72 16.14
N PRO A 389 -10.30 18.16 16.10
CA PRO A 389 -9.51 18.42 14.90
C PRO A 389 -8.86 17.12 14.39
N ASP A 390 -9.70 16.13 14.10
CA ASP A 390 -9.31 14.80 13.63
C ASP A 390 -9.53 14.61 12.12
N LEU A 391 -9.76 15.70 11.38
CA LEU A 391 -10.03 15.66 9.95
C LEU A 391 -8.86 15.03 9.19
N VAL A 392 -9.16 13.99 8.43
CA VAL A 392 -8.33 13.43 7.36
C VAL A 392 -8.97 13.80 6.04
N ALA A 393 -8.18 14.18 5.04
CA ALA A 393 -8.71 14.52 3.73
C ALA A 393 -7.91 13.85 2.61
N THR A 394 -8.63 13.32 1.62
CA THR A 394 -8.08 12.71 0.42
C THR A 394 -8.80 13.23 -0.82
N TYR A 395 -8.10 13.28 -1.95
CA TYR A 395 -8.68 13.62 -3.24
C TYR A 395 -8.46 12.50 -4.26
N ALA A 396 -9.39 12.37 -5.19
CA ALA A 396 -9.28 11.44 -6.32
C ALA A 396 -8.58 12.14 -7.49
N ASP A 397 -7.39 11.66 -7.89
CA ASP A 397 -6.62 12.19 -9.01
C ASP A 397 -7.08 11.53 -10.33
N PRO A 398 -7.73 12.27 -11.25
CA PRO A 398 -8.22 11.71 -12.51
C PRO A 398 -7.12 11.35 -13.51
N LEU A 399 -5.87 11.77 -13.30
CA LEU A 399 -4.75 11.45 -14.20
C LEU A 399 -4.08 10.12 -13.83
N SER A 400 -3.95 9.84 -12.53
CA SER A 400 -3.40 8.58 -12.05
C SER A 400 -4.45 7.48 -11.80
N LEU A 401 -5.74 7.85 -11.70
CA LEU A 401 -6.83 6.96 -11.27
C LEU A 401 -6.51 6.33 -9.91
N ASP A 402 -6.08 7.18 -8.98
CA ASP A 402 -5.52 6.84 -7.67
C ASP A 402 -5.89 7.97 -6.69
N THR A 403 -5.90 7.66 -5.39
CA THR A 403 -6.16 8.65 -4.34
C THR A 403 -4.87 9.33 -3.87
N ARG A 404 -5.03 10.52 -3.30
CA ARG A 404 -3.92 11.37 -2.84
C ARG A 404 -4.29 12.03 -1.52
N ASP A 405 -3.41 11.92 -0.53
CA ASP A 405 -3.56 12.60 0.75
C ASP A 405 -3.48 14.13 0.59
N VAL A 406 -4.35 14.83 1.33
CA VAL A 406 -4.35 16.29 1.46
C VAL A 406 -3.74 16.65 2.82
N LEU A 407 -2.76 17.56 2.82
CA LEU A 407 -2.08 17.96 4.06
C LEU A 407 -2.99 18.86 4.92
N VAL A 408 -3.59 18.29 5.97
CA VAL A 408 -4.48 19.00 6.90
C VAL A 408 -3.69 19.85 7.91
N ARG A 409 -4.10 21.10 8.13
CA ARG A 409 -3.46 22.05 9.06
C ARG A 409 -4.48 22.91 9.81
N TYR A 410 -4.45 22.85 11.13
CA TYR A 410 -5.31 23.65 12.01
C TYR A 410 -4.70 25.01 12.32
N VAL A 411 -5.54 26.06 12.34
CA VAL A 411 -5.15 27.44 12.66
C VAL A 411 -6.14 28.10 13.62
N ASN A 412 -5.65 29.09 14.36
CA ASN A 412 -6.36 29.85 15.40
C ASN A 412 -6.93 29.01 16.56
N ALA A 413 -7.57 29.68 17.52
CA ALA A 413 -8.16 29.10 18.72
C ALA A 413 -9.69 29.17 18.70
N PRO A 414 -10.42 28.20 19.28
CA PRO A 414 -11.88 28.17 19.25
C PRO A 414 -12.56 29.34 19.99
N PRO A 415 -13.83 29.65 19.69
CA PRO A 415 -14.53 30.80 20.25
C PRO A 415 -14.65 30.83 21.77
N ALA A 416 -14.42 32.01 22.36
CA ALA A 416 -14.58 32.24 23.80
C ALA A 416 -16.07 32.17 24.24
N GLY A 417 -16.42 31.13 24.98
CA GLY A 417 -17.78 30.85 25.45
C GLY A 417 -17.95 29.39 25.91
N LEU A 418 -17.14 28.50 25.32
CA LEU A 418 -16.81 27.17 25.79
C LEU A 418 -16.10 27.22 27.16
N LEU A 419 -16.26 26.18 27.99
CA LEU A 419 -15.67 26.07 29.33
C LEU A 419 -14.24 25.49 29.23
N PRO A 420 -13.17 26.26 29.48
CA PRO A 420 -11.82 25.72 29.40
C PRO A 420 -11.63 24.55 30.38
N GLY A 421 -11.24 23.38 29.87
CA GLY A 421 -11.07 22.16 30.68
C GLY A 421 -12.26 21.21 30.71
N ASP A 422 -13.36 21.54 30.04
CA ASP A 422 -14.56 20.70 29.85
C ASP A 422 -14.34 19.78 28.62
N TYR A 423 -13.45 18.79 28.82
CA TYR A 423 -12.90 17.91 27.79
C TYR A 423 -13.81 16.75 27.37
N ASN A 424 -15.00 16.65 27.94
CA ASN A 424 -16.09 15.82 27.42
C ASN A 424 -17.32 16.62 26.94
N ASP A 425 -17.28 17.96 27.01
CA ASP A 425 -18.37 18.89 26.67
C ASP A 425 -19.69 18.61 27.43
N ASP A 426 -19.61 18.11 28.69
CA ASP A 426 -20.79 17.81 29.52
C ASP A 426 -21.38 19.04 30.24
N GLY A 427 -20.65 20.15 30.23
CA GLY A 427 -21.06 21.44 30.80
C GLY A 427 -20.59 21.67 32.24
N GLU A 428 -19.86 20.75 32.85
CA GLU A 428 -19.24 20.92 34.16
C GLU A 428 -17.78 20.42 34.16
N VAL A 429 -16.79 21.30 34.34
CA VAL A 429 -15.37 20.87 34.43
C VAL A 429 -15.17 19.97 35.67
N ASN A 430 -15.10 18.65 35.47
CA ASN A 430 -15.22 17.66 36.53
C ASN A 430 -14.22 16.50 36.40
N SER A 431 -14.39 15.42 37.18
CA SER A 431 -13.46 14.28 37.15
C SER A 431 -13.56 13.42 35.88
N ALA A 432 -14.62 13.56 35.09
CA ALA A 432 -14.75 12.93 33.78
C ALA A 432 -13.73 13.53 32.79
N ASP A 433 -13.56 14.85 32.79
CA ASP A 433 -12.60 15.57 31.95
C ASP A 433 -11.17 15.24 32.28
N TYR A 434 -10.85 15.09 33.57
CA TYR A 434 -9.56 14.54 34.02
C TYR A 434 -9.30 13.14 33.45
N THR A 435 -10.35 12.34 33.29
CA THR A 435 -10.24 10.98 32.77
C THR A 435 -10.00 11.02 31.27
N ARG A 436 -10.69 11.90 30.52
CA ARG A 436 -10.38 12.20 29.10
C ARG A 436 -8.96 12.71 28.94
N TRP A 437 -8.58 13.73 29.71
CA TRP A 437 -7.22 14.27 29.73
C TRP A 437 -6.16 13.19 29.98
N ARG A 438 -6.29 12.41 31.04
CA ARG A 438 -5.32 11.36 31.38
C ARG A 438 -5.24 10.26 30.31
N ASP A 439 -6.38 9.89 29.72
CA ASP A 439 -6.43 8.80 28.74
C ASP A 439 -6.02 9.25 27.34
N GLY A 440 -6.04 10.56 27.07
CA GLY A 440 -5.47 11.20 25.87
C GLY A 440 -4.05 11.77 26.06
N GLU A 441 -3.51 11.81 27.29
CA GLU A 441 -2.25 12.50 27.64
C GLU A 441 -1.09 12.13 26.69
N GLY A 442 -0.64 13.09 25.88
CA GLY A 442 0.43 12.92 24.90
C GLY A 442 0.02 12.44 23.50
N GLN A 443 -1.28 12.39 23.18
CA GLN A 443 -1.83 12.02 21.85
C GLN A 443 -2.23 13.26 21.03
N ASP A 444 -2.10 13.16 19.70
CA ASP A 444 -2.63 14.09 18.67
C ASP A 444 -4.17 14.00 18.57
N ILE A 445 -4.86 14.33 19.66
CA ILE A 445 -6.29 14.61 19.70
C ILE A 445 -6.48 15.94 20.42
N ALA A 446 -7.35 16.83 19.93
CA ALA A 446 -7.80 17.94 20.78
C ALA A 446 -9.12 17.61 21.42
N PHE A 447 -9.26 17.99 22.68
CA PHE A 447 -10.55 17.94 23.31
C PHE A 447 -11.49 19.06 22.85
N PRO A 448 -12.80 18.87 23.03
CA PRO A 448 -13.74 19.99 23.11
C PRO A 448 -13.23 20.98 24.15
N ASN A 449 -13.42 22.27 23.87
CA ASN A 449 -13.15 23.34 24.83
C ASN A 449 -11.67 23.48 25.26
N GLU A 450 -10.76 22.88 24.50
CA GLU A 450 -9.32 23.08 24.58
C GLU A 450 -8.93 24.52 24.18
N VAL A 451 -8.08 25.17 24.99
CA VAL A 451 -7.66 26.59 24.80
C VAL A 451 -6.14 26.80 24.87
N VAL A 452 -5.39 25.74 25.12
CA VAL A 452 -3.92 25.64 25.10
C VAL A 452 -3.58 24.38 24.30
N SER A 453 -2.32 24.21 23.86
CA SER A 453 -1.87 23.01 23.12
C SER A 453 -2.74 22.51 21.95
N LEU A 454 -3.48 23.44 21.32
CA LEU A 454 -4.52 23.18 20.31
C LEU A 454 -4.20 22.09 19.28
N GLY A 455 -4.82 20.91 19.42
CA GLY A 455 -4.61 19.74 18.55
C GLY A 455 -4.01 18.54 19.29
N ARG A 456 -3.53 18.74 20.53
CA ARG A 456 -2.79 17.75 21.29
C ARG A 456 -3.05 17.88 22.79
N VAL A 457 -3.34 16.76 23.44
CA VAL A 457 -3.48 16.71 24.89
C VAL A 457 -2.14 16.86 25.61
N THR A 458 -1.95 17.95 26.35
CA THR A 458 -0.70 18.17 27.12
C THR A 458 -0.90 18.37 28.62
N GLN A 459 0.19 18.54 29.37
CA GLN A 459 0.14 18.93 30.78
C GLN A 459 -0.43 20.36 30.98
N GLU A 460 -0.46 21.19 29.94
CA GLU A 460 -1.08 22.53 29.97
C GLU A 460 -2.61 22.39 30.02
N ASP A 461 -3.17 21.36 29.38
CA ASP A 461 -4.58 21.00 29.47
C ASP A 461 -4.98 20.53 30.86
N TYR A 462 -4.13 19.74 31.54
CA TYR A 462 -4.34 19.48 32.96
C TYR A 462 -4.31 20.78 33.79
N GLY A 463 -3.46 21.74 33.42
CA GLY A 463 -3.41 23.05 34.05
C GLY A 463 -4.74 23.78 33.89
N VAL A 464 -5.27 23.85 32.66
CA VAL A 464 -6.56 24.44 32.34
C VAL A 464 -7.69 23.73 33.08
N TRP A 465 -7.79 22.40 33.00
CA TRP A 465 -8.75 21.59 33.76
C TRP A 465 -8.66 21.83 35.28
N SER A 466 -7.45 21.82 35.84
CA SER A 466 -7.23 22.00 37.29
C SER A 466 -7.59 23.41 37.76
N ASP A 467 -7.30 24.43 36.96
CA ASP A 467 -7.63 25.84 37.26
C ASP A 467 -9.13 26.12 37.13
N HIS A 468 -9.86 25.32 36.34
CA HIS A 468 -11.30 25.45 36.12
C HIS A 468 -12.13 24.35 36.83
N PHE A 469 -11.53 23.44 37.61
CA PHE A 469 -12.25 22.33 38.24
C PHE A 469 -13.42 22.78 39.13
N GLY A 470 -14.62 22.34 38.78
CA GLY A 470 -15.89 22.77 39.39
C GLY A 470 -16.52 24.01 38.74
N ALA A 471 -16.03 24.46 37.58
CA ALA A 471 -16.65 25.52 36.79
C ALA A 471 -17.87 25.01 36.00
N THR A 472 -18.86 25.89 35.89
CA THR A 472 -20.12 25.68 35.14
C THR A 472 -20.46 27.01 34.43
N PRO A 473 -21.26 27.03 33.35
CA PRO A 473 -21.50 28.26 32.60
C PRO A 473 -22.20 29.30 33.47
N ALA A 474 -21.71 30.55 33.42
CA ALA A 474 -22.27 31.61 34.25
C ALA A 474 -23.75 31.84 33.91
N SER A 475 -24.64 31.55 34.86
CA SER A 475 -26.09 31.64 34.65
C SER A 475 -26.51 33.05 34.23
N SER A 476 -26.83 33.22 32.95
CA SER A 476 -27.40 34.47 32.44
C SER A 476 -28.75 34.70 33.09
N ALA A 477 -28.81 35.69 34.00
CA ALA A 477 -30.01 36.07 34.73
C ALA A 477 -31.02 36.79 33.81
N SER A 478 -31.61 36.03 32.88
CA SER A 478 -32.75 36.49 32.09
C SER A 478 -33.95 36.68 33.02
N GLN A 479 -34.54 37.88 33.01
CA GLN A 479 -35.73 38.17 33.79
C GLN A 479 -36.89 37.33 33.29
N VAL A 480 -37.37 36.40 34.12
CA VAL A 480 -38.54 35.55 33.82
C VAL A 480 -39.82 36.41 33.80
N PRO A 481 -40.55 36.51 32.66
CA PRO A 481 -41.95 36.90 32.65
C PRO A 481 -42.80 35.69 33.06
N GLU A 482 -43.80 35.89 33.92
CA GLU A 482 -44.58 34.82 34.55
C GLU A 482 -45.17 33.78 33.58
N ALA A 483 -44.72 32.52 33.68
CA ALA A 483 -45.42 31.40 33.05
C ALA A 483 -46.74 31.10 33.80
N ARG A 484 -47.87 31.38 33.16
CA ARG A 484 -49.18 30.91 33.65
C ARG A 484 -49.37 29.43 33.34
N ALA A 485 -49.85 28.69 34.33
CA ALA A 485 -49.96 27.23 34.31
C ALA A 485 -50.84 26.66 33.19
N SER A 486 -50.36 25.57 32.55
CA SER A 486 -51.06 24.46 31.85
C SER A 486 -50.01 23.73 31.00
N MET A 487 -49.84 22.40 30.95
CA MET A 487 -50.59 21.26 31.52
C MET A 487 -49.60 20.13 31.89
N VAL A 488 -49.91 19.38 32.94
CA VAL A 488 -49.29 18.05 33.21
C VAL A 488 -50.14 16.98 32.53
N GLY A 489 -49.51 16.05 31.77
CA GLY A 489 -50.27 15.02 31.05
C GLY A 489 -49.43 13.90 30.42
N ALA A 490 -49.12 12.88 31.23
CA ALA A 490 -48.76 11.52 30.82
C ALA A 490 -47.44 11.27 30.06
N LEU A 491 -46.37 10.98 30.82
CA LEU A 491 -45.57 9.79 30.55
C LEU A 491 -45.20 9.09 31.87
N ALA A 492 -45.84 7.94 32.12
CA ALA A 492 -45.52 7.05 33.22
C ALA A 492 -45.95 5.62 32.82
N MET A 493 -45.17 4.62 33.26
CA MET A 493 -45.30 3.18 32.94
C MET A 493 -44.78 2.74 31.56
N VAL A 494 -43.46 2.52 31.46
CA VAL A 494 -42.98 1.15 31.21
C VAL A 494 -41.79 0.88 32.14
N LEU A 495 -41.94 -0.12 33.01
CA LEU A 495 -40.92 -1.07 33.51
C LEU A 495 -41.30 -1.55 34.92
N THR A 496 -41.83 -2.77 35.03
CA THR A 496 -41.43 -3.76 36.06
C THR A 496 -42.15 -5.10 35.85
N ALA A 497 -41.53 -6.16 36.40
CA ALA A 497 -42.09 -7.48 36.69
C ALA A 497 -42.24 -8.49 35.52
N SER A 498 -41.12 -9.14 35.19
CA SER A 498 -41.10 -10.56 34.81
C SER A 498 -41.78 -11.43 35.87
N PHE A 499 -42.56 -12.47 35.49
CA PHE A 499 -42.43 -13.88 35.91
C PHE A 499 -43.72 -14.76 35.78
N VAL A 500 -43.49 -16.06 35.48
CA VAL A 500 -44.27 -17.26 35.91
C VAL A 500 -45.45 -17.82 35.04
N ARG A 501 -45.23 -19.06 34.54
CA ARG A 501 -46.19 -20.18 34.18
C ARG A 501 -47.04 -20.09 32.90
N ARG A 502 -47.45 -21.20 32.23
CA ARG A 502 -46.96 -22.61 32.05
C ARG A 502 -48.00 -23.37 31.16
N ILE A 503 -47.61 -23.99 30.03
CA ILE A 503 -48.05 -25.34 29.50
C ILE A 503 -49.57 -25.50 29.10
N PRO A 504 -50.05 -26.37 28.14
CA PRO A 504 -49.42 -27.54 27.46
C PRO A 504 -49.56 -27.67 25.91
N ASN A 505 -48.85 -28.65 25.35
CA ASN A 505 -49.09 -29.30 24.02
C ASN A 505 -50.23 -30.34 24.07
N THR A 506 -50.89 -30.68 22.93
CA THR A 506 -51.08 -32.07 22.41
C THR A 506 -51.92 -32.17 21.12
N LEU A 507 -51.77 -33.30 20.40
CA LEU A 507 -52.49 -33.81 19.19
C LEU A 507 -52.06 -33.17 17.84
N ILE A 508 -51.36 -33.82 16.89
CA ILE A 508 -51.26 -35.22 16.35
C ILE A 508 -52.32 -35.61 15.30
N GLY A 509 -51.85 -35.76 14.05
CA GLY A 509 -52.40 -36.60 12.98
C GLY A 509 -53.53 -36.01 12.12
N SER A 510 -53.71 -36.36 10.83
CA SER A 510 -52.91 -37.17 9.89
C SER A 510 -53.45 -36.98 8.46
N ALA A 511 -52.60 -36.81 7.44
CA ALA A 511 -52.95 -37.10 6.05
C ALA A 511 -51.68 -37.27 5.19
N ALA A 512 -51.51 -38.43 4.56
CA ALA A 512 -50.43 -38.71 3.61
C ALA A 512 -51.01 -39.41 2.36
N LEU A 513 -50.26 -39.32 1.25
CA LEU A 513 -50.52 -39.91 -0.07
C LEU A 513 -51.77 -39.40 -0.83
N VAL A 514 -51.54 -38.73 -1.96
CA VAL A 514 -51.55 -39.34 -3.31
C VAL A 514 -50.95 -38.34 -4.31
N LEU A 515 -49.77 -38.65 -4.86
CA LEU A 515 -49.31 -38.42 -6.25
C LEU A 515 -47.78 -38.55 -6.33
N ALA A 516 -47.31 -39.80 -6.39
CA ALA A 516 -45.98 -40.12 -6.88
C ALA A 516 -46.08 -40.59 -8.33
N SER A 517 -45.88 -39.68 -9.29
CA SER A 517 -45.62 -40.01 -10.70
C SER A 517 -45.26 -38.76 -11.52
N LEU A 518 -44.15 -38.10 -11.16
CA LEU A 518 -43.42 -37.17 -12.02
C LEU A 518 -42.00 -37.03 -11.48
N SER A 519 -41.24 -38.14 -11.57
CA SER A 519 -39.78 -38.10 -11.49
C SER A 519 -39.24 -37.45 -12.76
N LEU A 520 -39.46 -36.14 -12.89
CA LEU A 520 -38.53 -35.30 -13.62
C LEU A 520 -37.23 -35.39 -12.83
N THR A 521 -36.23 -36.05 -13.40
CA THR A 521 -34.84 -35.74 -13.08
C THR A 521 -34.67 -34.26 -13.36
N ALA A 522 -34.60 -33.46 -12.30
CA ALA A 522 -33.91 -32.18 -12.42
C ALA A 522 -32.52 -32.51 -12.98
N PRO A 523 -31.99 -31.73 -13.95
CA PRO A 523 -30.57 -31.82 -14.24
C PRO A 523 -29.82 -31.61 -12.92
N ALA A 524 -28.73 -32.33 -12.71
CA ALA A 524 -27.80 -31.94 -11.66
C ALA A 524 -27.43 -30.48 -11.93
N SER A 525 -27.58 -29.60 -10.93
CA SER A 525 -27.00 -28.26 -11.04
C SER A 525 -25.51 -28.46 -11.27
N ALA A 526 -24.96 -27.84 -12.32
CA ALA A 526 -23.52 -27.78 -12.47
C ALA A 526 -22.96 -27.15 -11.18
N GLN A 527 -22.13 -27.90 -10.47
CA GLN A 527 -21.47 -27.42 -9.28
C GLN A 527 -20.23 -26.64 -9.74
N ASP A 528 -20.03 -25.46 -9.16
CA ASP A 528 -18.89 -24.59 -9.47
C ASP A 528 -17.57 -25.37 -9.37
N ALA A 529 -16.60 -24.97 -10.19
CA ALA A 529 -15.24 -25.50 -10.10
C ALA A 529 -14.46 -24.73 -9.03
N THR A 530 -13.64 -25.44 -8.26
CA THR A 530 -12.62 -24.79 -7.43
C THR A 530 -11.52 -24.32 -8.37
N VAL A 531 -11.20 -23.02 -8.37
CA VAL A 531 -10.15 -22.47 -9.24
C VAL A 531 -8.91 -22.16 -8.42
N GLY A 532 -7.78 -22.67 -8.89
CA GLY A 532 -6.46 -22.27 -8.43
C GLY A 532 -5.60 -21.71 -9.57
N VAL A 533 -4.52 -21.04 -9.19
CA VAL A 533 -3.59 -20.40 -10.13
C VAL A 533 -2.15 -20.66 -9.72
N TYR A 534 -1.25 -20.81 -10.68
CA TYR A 534 0.19 -20.74 -10.41
C TYR A 534 0.57 -19.27 -10.18
N TYR A 535 1.19 -19.00 -9.03
CA TYR A 535 1.46 -17.64 -8.52
C TYR A 535 2.96 -17.46 -8.25
N TYR A 536 3.52 -16.30 -8.57
CA TYR A 536 4.96 -16.06 -8.63
C TYR A 536 5.36 -14.88 -7.72
N PRO A 537 5.82 -15.16 -6.49
CA PRO A 537 6.17 -14.14 -5.50
C PRO A 537 7.65 -13.69 -5.59
N TRP A 538 8.16 -13.41 -6.79
CA TRP A 538 9.60 -13.18 -7.04
C TRP A 538 9.99 -11.78 -7.55
N TRP A 539 9.01 -10.88 -7.74
CA TRP A 539 9.21 -9.58 -8.40
C TRP A 539 10.04 -8.58 -7.59
N ASP A 540 10.39 -8.95 -6.35
CA ASP A 540 11.44 -8.31 -5.54
C ASP A 540 12.86 -8.38 -6.12
N THR A 541 13.13 -9.34 -7.01
CA THR A 541 14.46 -9.52 -7.62
C THR A 541 14.47 -9.76 -9.13
N HIS A 542 13.32 -10.04 -9.73
CA HIS A 542 13.19 -10.18 -11.18
C HIS A 542 13.09 -8.82 -11.88
N ASN A 543 13.57 -8.75 -13.12
CA ASN A 543 13.62 -7.50 -13.88
C ASN A 543 12.45 -7.41 -14.88
N TRP A 544 11.57 -6.44 -14.69
CA TRP A 544 10.42 -6.19 -15.55
C TRP A 544 10.80 -5.92 -17.02
N ASP A 545 11.99 -5.36 -17.31
CA ASP A 545 12.50 -5.15 -18.69
C ASP A 545 12.72 -6.48 -19.48
N GLU A 546 12.74 -7.62 -18.79
CA GLU A 546 12.86 -8.95 -19.38
C GLU A 546 11.50 -9.56 -19.78
N THR A 547 10.38 -8.90 -19.44
CA THR A 547 9.04 -9.28 -19.90
C THR A 547 8.79 -8.79 -21.33
N LEU A 548 7.89 -9.44 -22.09
CA LEU A 548 7.39 -8.89 -23.35
C LEU A 548 6.75 -7.50 -23.13
N ARG A 549 5.97 -7.40 -22.07
CA ARG A 549 4.99 -6.32 -21.85
C ARG A 549 5.65 -4.98 -21.56
N ALA A 550 6.78 -4.98 -20.85
CA ALA A 550 7.59 -3.77 -20.63
C ALA A 550 8.26 -3.23 -21.89
N ARG A 551 8.25 -3.98 -23.00
CA ARG A 551 8.98 -3.68 -24.24
C ARG A 551 8.05 -3.31 -25.39
N MET A 552 6.74 -3.29 -25.15
CA MET A 552 5.72 -2.96 -26.13
C MET A 552 5.56 -1.45 -26.35
N LEU A 553 5.18 -1.06 -27.56
CA LEU A 553 4.93 0.33 -27.95
C LEU A 553 3.48 0.52 -28.49
N PRO A 554 2.75 1.57 -28.08
CA PRO A 554 3.11 2.57 -27.08
C PRO A 554 3.26 1.96 -25.67
N GLU A 555 4.10 2.60 -24.85
CA GLU A 555 4.50 2.12 -23.51
C GLU A 555 3.33 2.19 -22.51
N ASP A 556 2.46 1.16 -22.43
CA ASP A 556 1.58 0.95 -21.26
C ASP A 556 0.93 -0.46 -21.16
N HIS A 557 1.66 -1.55 -21.43
CA HIS A 557 1.11 -2.92 -21.33
C HIS A 557 1.40 -3.62 -19.97
N ARG A 558 1.82 -2.85 -18.96
CA ARG A 558 2.26 -3.29 -17.62
C ARG A 558 1.10 -3.81 -16.73
N PRO A 559 1.39 -4.43 -15.56
CA PRO A 559 0.35 -4.73 -14.57
C PRO A 559 -0.36 -3.47 -14.07
N THR A 560 -1.61 -3.58 -13.63
CA THR A 560 -2.35 -2.48 -12.99
C THR A 560 -1.66 -2.01 -11.70
N ALA A 561 -1.17 -2.96 -10.89
CA ALA A 561 -0.35 -2.68 -9.70
C ALA A 561 1.05 -2.10 -10.02
N GLY A 562 1.38 -1.88 -11.29
CA GLY A 562 2.68 -1.38 -11.75
C GLY A 562 3.81 -2.40 -11.64
N TYR A 563 5.05 -1.94 -11.80
CA TYR A 563 6.27 -2.77 -11.69
C TYR A 563 6.71 -2.94 -10.24
N SER A 564 5.79 -3.47 -9.44
CA SER A 564 5.88 -3.48 -7.98
C SER A 564 6.50 -4.77 -7.43
N ARG A 565 6.84 -4.76 -6.14
CA ARG A 565 7.44 -5.89 -5.43
C ARG A 565 6.37 -6.89 -5.01
N SER A 566 6.72 -8.19 -4.99
CA SER A 566 5.81 -9.21 -4.48
C SER A 566 5.69 -9.19 -2.95
N SER A 567 6.63 -8.58 -2.25
CA SER A 567 6.60 -8.38 -0.79
C SER A 567 5.68 -7.24 -0.34
N ASP A 568 5.18 -6.41 -1.27
CA ASP A 568 4.37 -5.22 -0.97
C ASP A 568 2.95 -5.64 -0.54
N PRO A 569 2.46 -5.19 0.63
CA PRO A 569 1.13 -5.56 1.11
C PRO A 569 0.01 -5.07 0.19
N GLY A 570 0.15 -3.89 -0.45
CA GLY A 570 -0.85 -3.36 -1.36
C GLY A 570 -0.98 -4.18 -2.65
N VAL A 571 0.15 -4.72 -3.14
CA VAL A 571 0.16 -5.66 -4.27
C VAL A 571 -0.48 -6.99 -3.89
N ILE A 572 -0.24 -7.49 -2.68
CA ILE A 572 -0.88 -8.73 -2.18
C ILE A 572 -2.39 -8.53 -2.03
N GLU A 573 -2.82 -7.38 -1.53
CA GLU A 573 -4.23 -6.98 -1.42
C GLU A 573 -4.92 -6.89 -2.78
N ASP A 574 -4.34 -6.18 -3.76
CA ASP A 574 -4.86 -6.13 -5.14
C ASP A 574 -4.92 -7.53 -5.76
N HIS A 575 -3.90 -8.37 -5.56
CA HIS A 575 -3.92 -9.74 -6.05
C HIS A 575 -5.02 -10.61 -5.40
N ILE A 576 -5.36 -10.38 -4.12
CA ILE A 576 -6.49 -11.04 -3.45
C ILE A 576 -7.81 -10.56 -4.06
N ASN A 577 -7.97 -9.25 -4.28
CA ASN A 577 -9.14 -8.65 -4.93
C ASN A 577 -9.35 -9.21 -6.35
N GLN A 578 -8.31 -9.19 -7.18
CA GLN A 578 -8.29 -9.80 -8.51
C GLN A 578 -8.58 -11.31 -8.46
N SER A 579 -8.09 -12.02 -7.44
CA SER A 579 -8.38 -13.44 -7.25
C SER A 579 -9.88 -13.67 -7.01
N HIS A 580 -10.49 -12.91 -6.11
CA HIS A 580 -11.94 -12.99 -5.90
C HIS A 580 -12.73 -12.69 -7.15
N ARG A 581 -12.35 -11.64 -7.90
CA ARG A 581 -12.95 -11.27 -9.18
C ARG A 581 -12.92 -12.45 -10.15
N GLY A 582 -11.77 -13.12 -10.27
CA GLY A 582 -11.57 -14.31 -11.10
C GLY A 582 -12.16 -15.64 -10.61
N ASN A 583 -12.91 -15.66 -9.49
CA ASN A 583 -13.35 -16.89 -8.80
C ASN A 583 -12.18 -17.79 -8.32
N ILE A 584 -11.00 -17.21 -8.15
CA ILE A 584 -9.78 -17.91 -7.71
C ILE A 584 -9.82 -18.06 -6.19
N SER A 585 -9.53 -19.26 -5.73
CA SER A 585 -9.59 -19.69 -4.32
C SER A 585 -8.27 -20.26 -3.80
N LEU A 586 -7.30 -20.52 -4.69
CA LEU A 586 -6.03 -21.16 -4.38
C LEU A 586 -4.86 -20.52 -5.14
N TRP A 587 -3.82 -20.09 -4.43
CA TRP A 587 -2.51 -19.80 -5.01
C TRP A 587 -1.57 -21.00 -4.84
N ALA A 588 -1.15 -21.59 -5.96
CA ALA A 588 -0.02 -22.51 -6.02
C ALA A 588 1.27 -21.68 -6.20
N SER A 589 1.83 -21.21 -5.08
CA SER A 589 2.95 -20.27 -5.05
C SER A 589 4.28 -20.95 -5.40
N SER A 590 4.96 -20.46 -6.43
CA SER A 590 6.30 -20.88 -6.84
C SER A 590 7.27 -20.83 -5.66
N TRP A 591 8.12 -21.85 -5.52
CA TRP A 591 9.00 -22.01 -4.35
C TRP A 591 10.35 -22.62 -4.74
N TRP A 592 11.42 -21.86 -4.51
CA TRP A 592 12.78 -22.17 -4.96
C TRP A 592 13.72 -22.70 -3.88
N GLY A 593 13.26 -22.85 -2.64
CA GLY A 593 14.01 -23.43 -1.53
C GLY A 593 14.04 -22.58 -0.27
N PRO A 594 14.52 -23.13 0.87
CA PRO A 594 14.60 -22.39 2.12
C PRO A 594 15.47 -21.13 1.98
N GLY A 595 14.92 -19.97 2.35
CA GLY A 595 15.58 -18.67 2.25
C GLY A 595 15.72 -18.12 0.83
N SER A 596 14.94 -18.62 -0.15
CA SER A 596 14.77 -17.94 -1.43
C SER A 596 13.89 -16.68 -1.27
N VAL A 597 13.81 -15.85 -2.31
CA VAL A 597 12.94 -14.66 -2.29
C VAL A 597 11.48 -15.08 -2.16
N GLU A 598 11.09 -16.07 -2.95
CA GLU A 598 9.74 -16.64 -2.98
C GLU A 598 9.34 -17.26 -1.65
N ASP A 599 10.25 -18.00 -1.01
CA ASP A 599 10.07 -18.58 0.32
C ASP A 599 9.91 -17.51 1.40
N THR A 600 10.72 -16.44 1.31
CA THR A 600 10.64 -15.29 2.23
C THR A 600 9.32 -14.56 2.05
N VAL A 601 8.96 -14.16 0.82
CA VAL A 601 7.72 -13.42 0.52
C VAL A 601 6.48 -14.25 0.87
N LEU A 602 6.49 -15.56 0.63
CA LEU A 602 5.41 -16.46 1.06
C LEU A 602 5.20 -16.38 2.58
N GLN A 603 6.27 -16.54 3.37
CA GLN A 603 6.16 -16.62 4.83
C GLN A 603 6.00 -15.26 5.53
N THR A 604 6.64 -14.19 5.03
CA THR A 604 6.71 -12.89 5.73
C THR A 604 5.84 -11.79 5.14
N SER A 605 5.22 -12.04 3.98
CA SER A 605 4.29 -11.08 3.34
C SER A 605 2.93 -11.72 3.07
N ILE A 606 2.89 -12.86 2.35
CA ILE A 606 1.62 -13.48 1.93
C ILE A 606 0.88 -14.13 3.10
N LEU A 607 1.47 -15.11 3.79
CA LEU A 607 0.78 -15.84 4.87
C LEU A 607 0.50 -14.97 6.10
N THR A 608 1.26 -13.88 6.28
CA THR A 608 1.06 -12.89 7.34
C THR A 608 0.13 -11.74 6.96
N HIS A 609 -0.35 -11.66 5.71
CA HIS A 609 -1.25 -10.60 5.28
C HIS A 609 -2.58 -10.67 6.07
N PRO A 610 -3.16 -9.56 6.55
CA PRO A 610 -4.42 -9.58 7.29
C PRO A 610 -5.57 -10.30 6.55
N ARG A 611 -5.55 -10.23 5.22
CA ARG A 611 -6.54 -10.86 4.31
C ARG A 611 -6.13 -12.24 3.77
N ALA A 612 -5.00 -12.80 4.19
CA ALA A 612 -4.52 -14.12 3.72
C ALA A 612 -5.55 -15.25 3.92
N GLY A 613 -6.41 -15.14 4.94
CA GLY A 613 -7.48 -16.10 5.22
C GLY A 613 -8.63 -16.12 4.22
N GLU A 614 -8.65 -15.20 3.25
CA GLU A 614 -9.65 -15.17 2.18
C GLU A 614 -9.37 -16.20 1.07
N LEU A 615 -8.11 -16.66 0.94
CA LEU A 615 -7.66 -17.64 -0.04
C LEU A 615 -7.05 -18.88 0.64
N LYS A 616 -6.75 -19.89 -0.17
CA LYS A 616 -5.88 -21.02 0.20
C LYS A 616 -4.53 -20.91 -0.51
N HIS A 617 -3.50 -21.48 0.11
CA HIS A 617 -2.14 -21.46 -0.42
C HIS A 617 -1.54 -22.86 -0.48
N ALA A 618 -0.78 -23.15 -1.53
CA ALA A 618 -0.03 -24.39 -1.70
C ALA A 618 1.34 -24.10 -2.31
N VAL A 619 2.31 -24.96 -2.05
CA VAL A 619 3.64 -24.87 -2.66
C VAL A 619 3.61 -25.43 -4.08
N HIS A 620 4.02 -24.62 -5.05
CA HIS A 620 4.51 -25.05 -6.35
C HIS A 620 6.03 -25.24 -6.29
N TYR A 621 6.45 -26.49 -6.09
CA TYR A 621 7.85 -26.88 -5.90
C TYR A 621 8.61 -26.84 -7.24
N GLU A 622 9.57 -25.93 -7.34
CA GLU A 622 10.32 -25.64 -8.55
C GLU A 622 11.44 -26.68 -8.79
N SER A 623 11.05 -27.92 -9.09
CA SER A 623 11.95 -29.07 -9.29
C SER A 623 13.14 -28.78 -10.20
N THR A 624 12.95 -27.91 -11.21
CA THR A 624 14.01 -27.52 -12.15
C THR A 624 15.12 -26.71 -11.47
N GLY A 625 14.74 -25.78 -10.59
CA GLY A 625 15.67 -25.05 -9.73
C GLY A 625 16.31 -25.93 -8.66
N ARG A 626 15.50 -26.80 -8.02
CA ARG A 626 15.94 -27.65 -6.90
C ARG A 626 16.87 -28.79 -7.31
N PHE A 627 16.56 -29.49 -8.41
CA PHE A 627 17.30 -30.69 -8.85
C PHE A 627 18.33 -30.42 -9.95
N GLY A 628 18.28 -29.25 -10.61
CA GLY A 628 19.17 -28.91 -11.71
C GLY A 628 18.90 -29.72 -12.98
N SER A 629 19.94 -30.10 -13.73
CA SER A 629 19.76 -30.65 -15.09
C SER A 629 18.99 -31.98 -15.13
N PHE A 630 17.96 -32.08 -15.99
CA PHE A 630 17.28 -33.33 -16.34
C PHE A 630 18.24 -34.49 -16.69
N SER A 631 19.43 -34.20 -17.22
CA SER A 631 20.42 -35.21 -17.61
C SER A 631 21.26 -35.78 -16.47
N SER A 632 21.29 -35.08 -15.32
CA SER A 632 22.08 -35.46 -14.13
C SER A 632 21.50 -34.76 -12.88
N PRO A 633 20.25 -35.05 -12.49
CA PRO A 633 19.57 -34.37 -11.39
C PRO A 633 20.13 -34.76 -10.02
N ASP A 634 20.03 -33.84 -9.05
CA ASP A 634 20.34 -34.07 -7.64
C ASP A 634 19.06 -34.07 -6.79
N PHE A 635 18.62 -35.26 -6.39
CA PHE A 635 17.45 -35.44 -5.52
C PHE A 635 17.77 -35.38 -4.02
N SER A 636 19.02 -35.12 -3.62
CA SER A 636 19.41 -35.16 -2.21
C SER A 636 18.76 -34.06 -1.35
N VAL A 637 18.37 -32.95 -1.97
CA VAL A 637 17.69 -31.82 -1.32
C VAL A 637 16.20 -32.07 -1.03
N LEU A 638 15.54 -32.99 -1.75
CA LEU A 638 14.09 -33.18 -1.64
C LEU A 638 13.62 -33.55 -0.23
N LYS A 639 14.42 -34.34 0.51
CA LYS A 639 14.10 -34.66 1.92
C LYS A 639 14.20 -33.42 2.82
N SER A 640 15.27 -32.63 2.70
CA SER A 640 15.42 -31.43 3.54
C SER A 640 14.38 -30.37 3.21
N ASP A 641 14.01 -30.23 1.94
CA ASP A 641 13.00 -29.27 1.50
C ASP A 641 11.60 -29.63 2.03
N LEU A 642 11.17 -30.90 1.91
CA LEU A 642 9.84 -31.30 2.43
C LEU A 642 9.78 -31.27 3.97
N LEU A 643 10.89 -31.52 4.69
CA LEU A 643 10.94 -31.31 6.15
C LEU A 643 10.87 -29.82 6.50
N TYR A 644 11.53 -28.95 5.73
CA TYR A 644 11.45 -27.51 5.94
C TYR A 644 10.03 -26.97 5.74
N LEU A 645 9.34 -27.39 4.68
CA LEU A 645 7.94 -27.02 4.45
C LEU A 645 7.01 -27.53 5.56
N ALA A 646 7.27 -28.73 6.09
CA ALA A 646 6.53 -29.27 7.23
C ALA A 646 6.73 -28.47 8.53
N GLU A 647 7.91 -27.89 8.74
CA GLU A 647 8.23 -27.08 9.92
C GLU A 647 7.72 -25.64 9.84
N ASN A 648 7.70 -25.04 8.63
CA ASN A 648 7.50 -23.59 8.47
C ASN A 648 6.22 -23.20 7.72
N VAL A 649 5.58 -24.12 6.98
CA VAL A 649 4.49 -23.78 6.05
C VAL A 649 3.25 -24.66 6.22
N PHE A 650 3.39 -25.98 6.44
CA PHE A 650 2.25 -26.92 6.47
C PHE A 650 1.33 -26.82 7.71
N ASP A 651 1.70 -26.07 8.75
CA ASP A 651 0.82 -25.83 9.92
C ASP A 651 -0.13 -24.64 9.70
N ASP A 652 0.04 -23.86 8.63
CA ASP A 652 -0.82 -22.71 8.33
C ASP A 652 -2.30 -23.15 8.14
N PRO A 653 -3.28 -22.48 8.77
CA PRO A 653 -4.70 -22.87 8.70
C PRO A 653 -5.34 -22.68 7.31
N ASN A 654 -4.69 -21.90 6.43
CA ASN A 654 -5.08 -21.65 5.05
C ASN A 654 -4.23 -22.43 4.03
N TYR A 655 -3.26 -23.22 4.49
CA TYR A 655 -2.59 -24.19 3.63
C TYR A 655 -3.61 -25.17 3.02
N TYR A 656 -3.56 -25.35 1.70
CA TYR A 656 -4.49 -26.20 0.97
C TYR A 656 -4.23 -27.68 1.25
N ARG A 657 -5.32 -28.41 1.54
CA ARG A 657 -5.27 -29.80 1.98
C ARG A 657 -6.36 -30.61 1.28
N ILE A 658 -5.99 -31.77 0.76
CA ILE A 658 -6.90 -32.80 0.25
C ILE A 658 -6.82 -33.97 1.22
N ASP A 659 -7.96 -34.48 1.73
CA ASP A 659 -7.99 -35.50 2.80
C ASP A 659 -7.13 -35.15 4.04
N ASP A 660 -7.18 -33.88 4.50
CA ASP A 660 -6.33 -33.31 5.57
C ASP A 660 -4.80 -33.30 5.28
N ARG A 661 -4.38 -33.68 4.07
CA ARG A 661 -2.96 -33.79 3.68
C ARG A 661 -2.46 -32.53 2.96
N PRO A 662 -1.32 -31.92 3.36
CA PRO A 662 -0.83 -30.70 2.73
C PRO A 662 -0.42 -30.95 1.27
N VAL A 663 -1.00 -30.20 0.34
CA VAL A 663 -0.78 -30.34 -1.10
C VAL A 663 0.55 -29.70 -1.53
N VAL A 664 1.30 -30.37 -2.40
CA VAL A 664 2.49 -29.84 -3.07
C VAL A 664 2.40 -30.14 -4.57
N PHE A 665 2.36 -29.10 -5.40
CA PHE A 665 2.43 -29.19 -6.85
C PHE A 665 3.90 -29.29 -7.27
N MET A 666 4.30 -30.37 -7.94
CA MET A 666 5.70 -30.61 -8.26
C MET A 666 5.98 -30.39 -9.75
N TYR A 667 6.80 -29.39 -10.06
CA TYR A 667 7.05 -28.97 -11.44
C TYR A 667 7.83 -30.02 -12.25
N VAL A 668 7.51 -30.20 -13.54
CA VAL A 668 8.15 -31.09 -14.53
C VAL A 668 8.47 -32.51 -14.02
N THR A 669 7.60 -33.15 -13.24
CA THR A 669 7.86 -34.54 -12.78
C THR A 669 8.11 -35.50 -13.93
N ARG A 670 7.45 -35.27 -15.08
CA ARG A 670 7.60 -36.05 -16.31
C ARG A 670 9.05 -36.19 -16.82
N ALA A 671 9.94 -35.26 -16.47
CA ALA A 671 11.35 -35.28 -16.86
C ALA A 671 12.28 -35.83 -15.76
N TYR A 672 11.92 -35.69 -14.49
CA TYR A 672 12.75 -36.11 -13.36
C TYR A 672 12.46 -37.53 -12.86
N PHE A 673 11.21 -38.00 -12.92
CA PHE A 673 10.74 -39.18 -12.19
C PHE A 673 10.76 -40.51 -12.97
N ASP A 674 11.34 -40.54 -14.18
CA ASP A 674 11.67 -41.80 -14.87
C ASP A 674 12.80 -42.59 -14.16
N ALA A 675 13.59 -41.93 -13.30
CA ALA A 675 14.68 -42.56 -12.57
C ALA A 675 14.19 -43.20 -11.25
N PRO A 676 14.49 -44.48 -10.97
CA PRO A 676 14.18 -45.11 -9.68
C PRO A 676 14.77 -44.40 -8.46
N ALA A 677 15.83 -43.61 -8.63
CA ALA A 677 16.42 -42.79 -7.58
C ALA A 677 15.49 -41.62 -7.17
N ALA A 678 14.79 -41.00 -8.12
CA ALA A 678 13.82 -39.93 -7.84
C ALA A 678 12.62 -40.46 -7.04
N GLN A 679 12.07 -41.58 -7.50
CA GLN A 679 10.96 -42.29 -6.87
C GLN A 679 11.29 -42.71 -5.43
N GLN A 680 12.51 -43.23 -5.20
CA GLN A 680 13.01 -43.57 -3.86
C GLN A 680 13.24 -42.33 -3.00
N ALA A 681 13.75 -41.23 -3.56
CA ALA A 681 13.96 -39.99 -2.82
C ALA A 681 12.63 -39.38 -2.35
N LEU A 682 11.61 -39.32 -3.22
CA LEU A 682 10.28 -38.82 -2.86
C LEU A 682 9.60 -39.68 -1.79
N ALA A 683 9.61 -41.02 -1.95
CA ALA A 683 9.05 -41.93 -0.96
C ALA A 683 9.76 -41.81 0.41
N ALA A 684 11.09 -41.69 0.40
CA ALA A 684 11.87 -41.49 1.64
C ALA A 684 11.62 -40.11 2.27
N ALA A 685 11.42 -39.07 1.46
CA ALA A 685 11.10 -37.73 1.93
C ALA A 685 9.71 -37.67 2.58
N ARG A 686 8.66 -38.15 1.90
CA ARG A 686 7.30 -38.26 2.47
C ARG A 686 7.27 -39.05 3.78
N GLN A 687 7.90 -40.23 3.82
CA GLN A 687 7.97 -41.02 5.05
C GLN A 687 8.69 -40.26 6.19
N SER A 688 9.72 -39.47 5.87
CA SER A 688 10.42 -38.67 6.88
C SER A 688 9.53 -37.56 7.44
N VAL A 689 8.78 -36.85 6.60
CA VAL A 689 7.83 -35.83 7.06
C VAL A 689 6.74 -36.45 7.94
N LEU A 690 6.24 -37.62 7.58
CA LEU A 690 5.25 -38.35 8.36
C LEU A 690 5.81 -38.84 9.71
N ASP A 691 7.05 -39.33 9.73
CA ASP A 691 7.71 -39.81 10.95
C ASP A 691 8.11 -38.67 11.90
N ASP A 692 8.58 -37.53 11.36
CA ASP A 692 9.17 -36.42 12.12
C ASP A 692 8.11 -35.34 12.51
N TYR A 693 7.12 -35.05 11.64
CA TYR A 693 6.10 -33.99 11.84
C TYR A 693 4.65 -34.49 11.80
N GLY A 694 4.38 -35.71 11.33
CA GLY A 694 3.03 -36.28 11.29
C GLY A 694 2.19 -35.96 10.06
N TYR A 695 2.70 -35.18 9.10
CA TYR A 695 2.03 -34.92 7.82
C TYR A 695 2.40 -35.99 6.77
N ASP A 696 1.44 -36.44 5.95
CA ASP A 696 1.73 -37.16 4.70
C ASP A 696 1.41 -36.26 3.50
N PRO A 697 2.40 -35.56 2.91
CA PRO A 697 2.16 -34.62 1.82
C PRO A 697 1.42 -35.24 0.63
N TYR A 698 0.44 -34.52 0.09
CA TYR A 698 -0.30 -34.87 -1.12
C TYR A 698 0.42 -34.30 -2.34
N ILE A 699 1.09 -35.15 -3.11
CA ILE A 699 1.95 -34.71 -4.21
C ILE A 699 1.17 -34.74 -5.52
N VAL A 700 1.05 -33.59 -6.18
CA VAL A 700 0.48 -33.45 -7.52
C VAL A 700 1.61 -33.39 -8.54
N GLY A 701 1.67 -34.35 -9.46
CA GLY A 701 2.73 -34.45 -10.46
C GLY A 701 2.38 -33.83 -11.82
N ASP A 702 3.28 -33.00 -12.35
CA ASP A 702 3.20 -32.42 -13.70
C ASP A 702 3.53 -33.47 -14.80
N GLU A 703 2.54 -34.34 -15.07
CA GLU A 703 2.62 -35.52 -15.94
C GLU A 703 1.78 -35.43 -17.23
N VAL A 704 0.72 -34.62 -17.28
CA VAL A 704 -0.31 -34.65 -18.33
C VAL A 704 0.07 -33.79 -19.55
N PHE A 705 1.21 -34.11 -20.18
CA PHE A 705 1.81 -33.28 -21.24
C PHE A 705 1.46 -33.73 -22.67
N ASN A 706 1.21 -35.03 -22.90
CA ASN A 706 0.86 -35.54 -24.23
C ASN A 706 0.02 -36.82 -24.15
N ALA A 707 -0.60 -37.22 -25.27
CA ALA A 707 -1.52 -38.36 -25.33
C ALA A 707 -0.87 -39.74 -25.02
N SER A 708 0.47 -39.84 -24.94
CA SER A 708 1.17 -41.03 -24.45
C SER A 708 1.42 -40.93 -22.94
N PHE A 709 0.34 -40.84 -22.16
CA PHE A 709 0.38 -40.73 -20.70
C PHE A 709 1.10 -41.94 -20.07
N ASN A 710 2.03 -41.68 -19.13
CA ASN A 710 2.82 -42.72 -18.47
C ASN A 710 2.24 -43.06 -17.10
N ALA A 711 1.20 -43.90 -17.08
CA ALA A 711 0.53 -44.34 -15.87
C ALA A 711 1.47 -44.97 -14.81
N THR A 712 2.59 -45.59 -15.22
CA THR A 712 3.56 -46.19 -14.28
C THR A 712 4.42 -45.15 -13.58
N ARG A 713 4.71 -44.00 -14.21
CA ARG A 713 5.38 -42.88 -13.54
C ARG A 713 4.38 -42.06 -12.73
N ALA A 714 3.18 -41.84 -13.27
CA ALA A 714 2.11 -41.13 -12.59
C ALA A 714 1.71 -41.76 -11.24
N SER A 715 1.74 -43.09 -11.12
CA SER A 715 1.41 -43.80 -9.86
C SER A 715 2.40 -43.59 -8.70
N HIS A 716 3.39 -42.70 -8.84
CA HIS A 716 4.23 -42.22 -7.73
C HIS A 716 3.72 -40.91 -7.10
N PHE A 717 2.66 -40.33 -7.66
CA PHE A 717 1.98 -39.12 -7.20
C PHE A 717 0.56 -39.45 -6.76
N ASP A 718 -0.06 -38.57 -5.98
CA ASP A 718 -1.43 -38.76 -5.48
C ASP A 718 -2.46 -38.29 -6.52
N ALA A 719 -2.16 -37.18 -7.22
CA ALA A 719 -2.87 -36.75 -8.43
C ALA A 719 -1.88 -36.27 -9.51
N VAL A 720 -2.38 -36.00 -10.71
CA VAL A 720 -1.59 -35.44 -11.82
C VAL A 720 -2.21 -34.17 -12.40
N THR A 721 -1.37 -33.25 -12.83
CA THR A 721 -1.76 -31.99 -13.49
C THR A 721 -0.94 -31.77 -14.76
N THR A 722 -1.10 -30.61 -15.40
CA THR A 722 -0.28 -30.15 -16.51
C THR A 722 0.20 -28.73 -16.32
N PHE A 723 1.52 -28.55 -16.36
CA PHE A 723 2.16 -27.27 -16.67
C PHE A 723 2.61 -27.33 -18.13
N ASP A 724 1.65 -27.18 -19.04
CA ASP A 724 1.87 -27.19 -20.49
C ASP A 724 1.34 -25.91 -21.15
N VAL A 725 2.10 -24.83 -20.93
CA VAL A 725 1.93 -23.54 -21.61
C VAL A 725 2.01 -23.63 -23.15
N TYR A 726 2.45 -24.76 -23.69
CA TYR A 726 2.55 -25.02 -25.13
C TYR A 726 1.42 -25.91 -25.68
N ALA A 727 0.50 -26.38 -24.82
CA ALA A 727 -0.61 -27.28 -25.19
C ALA A 727 -1.52 -26.69 -26.28
N MET A 728 -1.54 -25.36 -26.38
CA MET A 728 -2.39 -24.53 -27.23
C MET A 728 -1.93 -24.43 -28.68
N SER A 729 -0.69 -24.82 -28.99
CA SER A 729 -0.13 -24.68 -30.35
C SER A 729 0.82 -25.81 -30.77
N GLY A 730 1.35 -26.54 -29.79
CA GLY A 730 2.40 -27.54 -29.99
C GLY A 730 3.74 -26.94 -30.41
N LEU A 731 4.51 -26.38 -29.44
CA LEU A 731 5.96 -26.07 -29.40
C LEU A 731 6.70 -25.44 -30.61
N SER A 732 6.12 -25.39 -31.81
CA SER A 732 6.83 -25.21 -33.07
C SER A 732 6.03 -24.50 -34.16
N SER A 733 4.71 -24.41 -34.03
CA SER A 733 3.84 -23.76 -35.01
C SER A 733 3.77 -22.23 -34.77
N GLY A 734 3.52 -21.80 -33.53
CA GLY A 734 3.04 -20.45 -33.22
C GLY A 734 1.57 -20.22 -33.61
N ALA A 735 0.88 -21.27 -34.07
CA ALA A 735 -0.51 -21.24 -34.48
C ALA A 735 -1.36 -22.03 -33.49
N VAL A 736 -2.55 -21.51 -33.21
CA VAL A 736 -3.54 -22.03 -32.27
C VAL A 736 -4.79 -22.34 -33.06
N ASP A 737 -5.28 -23.58 -33.01
CA ASP A 737 -6.53 -24.01 -33.67
C ASP A 737 -7.45 -24.82 -32.74
N ALA A 738 -8.71 -25.00 -33.13
CA ALA A 738 -9.68 -25.77 -32.34
C ALA A 738 -9.26 -27.24 -32.10
N ALA A 739 -8.32 -27.79 -32.89
CA ALA A 739 -7.77 -29.10 -32.62
C ALA A 739 -6.67 -29.06 -31.54
N ASP A 740 -6.14 -27.91 -31.12
CA ASP A 740 -5.34 -27.76 -29.90
C ASP A 740 -6.21 -27.91 -28.64
N ILE A 741 -7.40 -27.31 -28.62
CA ILE A 741 -8.39 -27.52 -27.54
C ILE A 741 -8.72 -29.02 -27.41
N GLN A 742 -9.02 -29.67 -28.53
CA GLN A 742 -9.26 -31.11 -28.56
C GLN A 742 -8.00 -31.93 -28.17
N ARG A 743 -6.78 -31.44 -28.46
CA ARG A 743 -5.52 -32.06 -27.99
C ARG A 743 -5.41 -31.96 -26.47
N ALA A 744 -5.75 -30.83 -25.85
CA ALA A 744 -5.76 -30.66 -24.40
C ALA A 744 -6.76 -31.63 -23.74
N ALA A 745 -8.03 -31.61 -24.17
CA ALA A 745 -9.08 -32.52 -23.70
C ALA A 745 -8.66 -34.01 -23.80
N ASN A 746 -8.02 -34.40 -24.91
CA ASN A 746 -7.54 -35.77 -25.12
C ASN A 746 -6.41 -36.19 -24.17
N LYS A 747 -5.61 -35.26 -23.61
CA LYS A 747 -4.58 -35.57 -22.61
C LYS A 747 -5.20 -35.92 -21.27
N TYR A 748 -6.19 -35.15 -20.82
CA TYR A 748 -6.94 -35.42 -19.58
C TYR A 748 -7.72 -36.72 -19.68
N ALA A 749 -8.44 -36.92 -20.79
CA ALA A 749 -9.09 -38.20 -21.09
C ALA A 749 -8.11 -39.38 -21.02
N ALA A 750 -6.88 -39.24 -21.52
CA ALA A 750 -5.88 -40.31 -21.48
C ALA A 750 -5.37 -40.61 -20.05
N ALA A 751 -5.30 -39.60 -19.18
CA ALA A 751 -4.92 -39.77 -17.77
C ALA A 751 -6.06 -40.39 -16.94
N GLU A 752 -7.28 -39.87 -17.08
CA GLU A 752 -8.50 -40.40 -16.45
C GLU A 752 -8.76 -41.86 -16.87
N ASN A 753 -8.70 -42.18 -18.17
CA ASN A 753 -8.86 -43.56 -18.65
C ASN A 753 -7.74 -44.51 -18.21
N ALA A 754 -6.60 -43.97 -17.74
CA ALA A 754 -5.54 -44.75 -17.12
C ALA A 754 -5.74 -44.95 -15.60
N GLY A 755 -6.78 -44.33 -15.01
CA GLY A 755 -7.11 -44.41 -13.59
C GLY A 755 -6.29 -43.47 -12.70
N ALA A 756 -5.84 -42.33 -13.23
CA ALA A 756 -5.20 -41.27 -12.44
C ALA A 756 -6.21 -40.17 -12.12
N THR A 757 -6.20 -39.66 -10.89
CA THR A 757 -6.91 -38.45 -10.44
C THR A 757 -6.31 -37.23 -11.14
N VAL A 758 -7.14 -36.42 -11.81
CA VAL A 758 -6.69 -35.34 -12.71
C VAL A 758 -7.08 -33.97 -12.16
N ILE A 759 -6.10 -33.05 -12.14
CA ILE A 759 -6.30 -31.61 -11.92
C ILE A 759 -5.98 -30.91 -13.25
N PRO A 760 -6.98 -30.58 -14.08
CA PRO A 760 -6.74 -29.99 -15.41
C PRO A 760 -6.15 -28.57 -15.31
N GLY A 761 -5.26 -28.26 -16.25
CA GLY A 761 -4.63 -26.95 -16.41
C GLY A 761 -5.11 -26.19 -17.65
N VAL A 762 -5.19 -24.86 -17.57
CA VAL A 762 -5.47 -23.98 -18.73
C VAL A 762 -4.43 -22.86 -18.82
N THR A 763 -4.33 -22.24 -19.98
CA THR A 763 -3.37 -21.15 -20.27
C THR A 763 -4.03 -20.18 -21.23
N PRO A 764 -3.95 -18.85 -21.05
CA PRO A 764 -4.65 -17.89 -21.91
C PRO A 764 -3.87 -17.57 -23.20
N GLY A 765 -2.54 -17.73 -23.17
CA GLY A 765 -1.61 -17.52 -24.28
C GLY A 765 -0.17 -17.63 -23.80
N TYR A 766 0.80 -17.31 -24.65
CA TYR A 766 2.22 -17.52 -24.35
C TYR A 766 3.14 -16.66 -25.23
N ASN A 767 4.11 -15.98 -24.62
CA ASN A 767 5.28 -15.37 -25.27
C ASN A 767 6.41 -15.15 -24.25
N ASP A 768 7.50 -15.93 -24.36
CA ASP A 768 8.69 -15.79 -23.53
C ASP A 768 9.89 -15.12 -24.21
N THR A 769 9.67 -14.36 -25.28
CA THR A 769 10.75 -13.79 -26.12
C THR A 769 11.61 -12.74 -25.42
N GLY A 770 11.10 -12.12 -24.35
CA GLY A 770 11.86 -11.17 -23.53
C GLY A 770 13.01 -11.84 -22.77
N VAL A 771 12.78 -13.06 -22.26
CA VAL A 771 13.76 -13.86 -21.50
C VAL A 771 14.47 -14.94 -22.33
N ARG A 772 13.85 -15.48 -23.39
CA ARG A 772 14.36 -16.66 -24.12
C ARG A 772 14.24 -16.52 -25.64
N SER A 773 15.09 -17.25 -26.37
CA SER A 773 15.11 -17.22 -27.84
C SER A 773 14.83 -18.60 -28.44
N GLY A 774 14.07 -18.61 -29.54
CA GLY A 774 13.80 -19.81 -30.35
C GLY A 774 12.42 -20.46 -30.13
N ASN A 775 11.75 -20.13 -29.04
CA ASN A 775 10.33 -20.39 -28.85
C ASN A 775 9.49 -19.46 -29.76
N ARG A 776 8.27 -19.88 -30.09
CA ARG A 776 7.31 -19.09 -30.88
C ARG A 776 6.18 -18.60 -29.98
N PRO A 777 5.81 -17.32 -30.03
CA PRO A 777 4.64 -16.84 -29.31
C PRO A 777 3.35 -17.38 -29.91
N THR A 778 2.30 -17.35 -29.11
CA THR A 778 0.92 -17.68 -29.48
C THR A 778 0.00 -16.57 -29.00
N GLY A 779 -0.90 -16.10 -29.89
CA GLY A 779 -1.95 -15.17 -29.50
C GLY A 779 -2.94 -15.77 -28.51
N ARG A 780 -3.68 -14.91 -27.81
CA ARG A 780 -4.80 -15.28 -26.92
C ARG A 780 -6.13 -15.50 -27.68
N TYR A 781 -6.03 -15.73 -28.99
CA TYR A 781 -7.08 -15.84 -30.01
C TYR A 781 -6.64 -16.89 -31.05
N TYR A 782 -7.58 -17.46 -31.81
CA TYR A 782 -7.24 -18.48 -32.82
C TYR A 782 -6.49 -17.90 -34.03
N THR A 783 -5.74 -18.75 -34.71
CA THR A 783 -4.94 -18.34 -35.87
C THR A 783 -5.79 -18.06 -37.10
N GLY A 784 -5.88 -16.78 -37.46
CA GLY A 784 -6.71 -16.27 -38.54
C GLY A 784 -7.71 -15.23 -38.05
N ASP A 785 -7.97 -15.22 -36.75
CA ASP A 785 -8.89 -14.29 -36.08
C ASP A 785 -8.15 -13.01 -35.64
N THR A 786 -8.87 -12.12 -34.97
CA THR A 786 -8.41 -10.78 -34.60
C THR A 786 -8.28 -10.62 -33.09
N ILE A 787 -7.70 -9.49 -32.66
CA ILE A 787 -7.62 -9.16 -31.23
C ILE A 787 -9.00 -8.97 -30.57
N ALA A 788 -10.06 -8.69 -31.35
CA ALA A 788 -11.42 -8.62 -30.83
C ALA A 788 -11.94 -10.00 -30.34
N ASP A 789 -11.36 -11.08 -30.87
CA ASP A 789 -11.66 -12.48 -30.57
C ASP A 789 -10.68 -13.05 -29.49
N ALA A 790 -9.89 -12.18 -28.86
CA ALA A 790 -8.99 -12.56 -27.76
C ALA A 790 -9.80 -12.91 -26.50
N GLY A 791 -9.49 -14.08 -25.91
CA GLY A 791 -10.28 -14.71 -24.86
C GLY A 791 -10.87 -16.05 -25.31
N ASP A 792 -11.25 -16.21 -26.58
CA ASP A 792 -11.95 -17.40 -27.09
C ASP A 792 -11.19 -18.71 -26.86
N VAL A 793 -9.86 -18.69 -26.97
CA VAL A 793 -9.03 -19.88 -26.73
C VAL A 793 -9.01 -20.23 -25.23
N PHE A 794 -9.04 -19.22 -24.36
CA PHE A 794 -9.03 -19.42 -22.91
C PHE A 794 -10.37 -19.98 -22.43
N THR A 795 -11.49 -19.45 -22.92
CA THR A 795 -12.83 -19.95 -22.61
C THR A 795 -13.06 -21.34 -23.17
N ASP A 796 -12.65 -21.62 -24.42
CA ASP A 796 -12.75 -22.96 -25.00
C ASP A 796 -11.86 -23.99 -24.27
N LEU A 797 -10.70 -23.60 -23.75
CA LEU A 797 -9.89 -24.46 -22.87
C LEU A 797 -10.63 -24.78 -21.56
N ILE A 798 -11.27 -23.79 -20.93
CA ILE A 798 -12.07 -24.01 -19.72
C ILE A 798 -13.25 -24.93 -20.02
N ASP A 799 -14.11 -24.56 -20.96
CA ASP A 799 -15.38 -25.23 -21.24
C ASP A 799 -15.22 -26.63 -21.87
N GLN A 800 -14.32 -26.75 -22.85
CA GLN A 800 -14.23 -27.95 -23.69
C GLN A 800 -13.08 -28.89 -23.28
N ALA A 801 -12.06 -28.38 -22.59
CA ALA A 801 -10.89 -29.17 -22.21
C ALA A 801 -10.72 -29.38 -20.71
N ALA A 802 -11.05 -28.43 -19.83
CA ALA A 802 -10.77 -28.55 -18.39
C ALA A 802 -12.00 -28.97 -17.57
N LEU A 803 -13.10 -28.21 -17.62
CA LEU A 803 -14.33 -28.51 -16.87
C LEU A 803 -14.92 -29.93 -17.09
N PRO A 804 -14.78 -30.58 -18.25
CA PRO A 804 -15.22 -31.97 -18.42
C PRO A 804 -14.41 -33.00 -17.62
N TYR A 805 -13.26 -32.63 -17.06
CA TYR A 805 -12.33 -33.54 -16.35
C TYR A 805 -11.90 -33.01 -14.96
N VAL A 806 -12.64 -32.08 -14.35
CA VAL A 806 -12.43 -31.73 -12.94
C VAL A 806 -12.98 -32.84 -12.04
N ASP A 807 -12.16 -33.32 -11.11
CA ASP A 807 -12.42 -34.52 -10.31
C ASP A 807 -12.91 -34.18 -8.90
N GLU A 808 -13.97 -34.85 -8.44
CA GLU A 808 -14.57 -34.65 -7.11
C GLU A 808 -13.65 -35.09 -5.97
N GLU A 809 -12.68 -35.98 -6.21
CA GLU A 809 -11.69 -36.40 -5.20
C GLU A 809 -10.66 -35.30 -4.86
N VAL A 810 -10.62 -34.22 -5.64
CA VAL A 810 -9.69 -33.09 -5.49
C VAL A 810 -10.43 -31.75 -5.57
N ASP A 811 -11.58 -31.67 -4.91
CA ASP A 811 -12.43 -30.47 -4.79
C ASP A 811 -12.91 -29.87 -6.13
N ARG A 812 -12.92 -30.67 -7.22
CA ARG A 812 -13.19 -30.19 -8.60
C ARG A 812 -12.20 -29.09 -9.02
N LEU A 813 -10.94 -29.21 -8.60
CA LEU A 813 -9.90 -28.21 -8.84
C LEU A 813 -9.49 -28.12 -10.31
N LEU A 814 -9.47 -26.89 -10.83
CA LEU A 814 -8.88 -26.47 -12.10
C LEU A 814 -7.72 -25.51 -11.81
N LEU A 815 -6.61 -25.61 -12.54
CA LEU A 815 -5.47 -24.69 -12.43
C LEU A 815 -5.30 -23.79 -13.65
N VAL A 816 -4.96 -22.53 -13.45
CA VAL A 816 -4.54 -21.62 -14.52
C VAL A 816 -3.03 -21.38 -14.47
N ASN A 817 -2.34 -21.62 -15.59
CA ASN A 817 -1.02 -21.08 -15.87
C ASN A 817 -1.23 -19.75 -16.60
N SER A 818 -1.11 -18.59 -15.96
CA SER A 818 -0.75 -18.33 -14.56
C SER A 818 -1.54 -17.15 -14.01
N PHE A 819 -1.42 -16.85 -12.71
CA PHE A 819 -1.81 -15.53 -12.21
C PHE A 819 -0.89 -14.45 -12.79
N ASN A 820 0.42 -14.52 -12.53
CA ASN A 820 1.39 -13.44 -12.78
C ASN A 820 2.77 -13.85 -13.35
N GLU A 821 2.84 -14.87 -14.22
CA GLU A 821 4.09 -15.21 -14.96
C GLU A 821 4.28 -14.28 -16.17
N TRP A 822 4.64 -13.03 -15.91
CA TRP A 822 4.86 -12.01 -16.96
C TRP A 822 6.06 -12.29 -17.87
N HIS A 823 7.02 -13.14 -17.48
CA HIS A 823 8.13 -13.50 -18.38
C HIS A 823 7.67 -14.39 -19.54
N GLU A 824 6.57 -15.15 -19.39
CA GLU A 824 6.04 -16.05 -20.42
C GLU A 824 4.73 -15.56 -21.06
N ASP A 825 4.28 -14.35 -20.73
CA ASP A 825 2.97 -13.79 -21.11
C ASP A 825 1.76 -14.73 -20.89
N THR A 826 1.80 -15.55 -19.83
CA THR A 826 0.70 -16.49 -19.48
C THR A 826 -0.25 -15.97 -18.40
N GLN A 827 0.07 -14.81 -17.82
CA GLN A 827 -0.64 -14.15 -16.73
C GLN A 827 -2.10 -13.81 -17.07
N ILE A 828 -2.97 -13.84 -16.05
CA ILE A 828 -4.33 -13.30 -16.08
C ILE A 828 -4.52 -12.11 -15.14
N GLU A 829 -3.50 -11.79 -14.31
CA GLU A 829 -3.37 -10.54 -13.58
C GLU A 829 -3.66 -9.34 -14.50
N ALA A 830 -4.41 -8.38 -13.98
CA ALA A 830 -4.89 -7.27 -14.78
C ALA A 830 -3.72 -6.43 -15.33
N SER A 831 -3.80 -6.12 -16.63
CA SER A 831 -2.88 -5.18 -17.26
C SER A 831 -3.55 -3.82 -17.41
N VAL A 832 -2.76 -2.74 -17.45
CA VAL A 832 -3.27 -1.44 -17.89
C VAL A 832 -3.98 -1.59 -19.24
N VAL A 833 -5.12 -0.92 -19.41
CA VAL A 833 -5.93 -0.96 -20.63
C VAL A 833 -5.27 -0.07 -21.69
N THR A 834 -4.79 -0.66 -22.77
CA THR A 834 -4.13 0.07 -23.85
C THR A 834 -4.44 -0.52 -25.22
N ALA A 835 -4.34 0.33 -26.25
CA ALA A 835 -4.73 0.00 -27.61
C ALA A 835 -3.95 -1.21 -28.16
N PRO A 836 -4.59 -2.13 -28.89
CA PRO A 836 -3.92 -3.28 -29.48
C PRO A 836 -2.69 -2.91 -30.32
N SER A 837 -1.55 -3.53 -30.00
CA SER A 837 -0.29 -3.34 -30.69
C SER A 837 0.44 -4.65 -30.94
N ASN A 838 1.18 -4.71 -32.05
CA ASN A 838 2.19 -5.72 -32.32
C ASN A 838 3.60 -5.10 -32.47
N THR A 839 3.78 -3.87 -31.98
CA THR A 839 5.04 -3.13 -32.04
C THR A 839 5.79 -3.22 -30.71
N ASP A 840 7.11 -3.38 -30.77
CA ASP A 840 8.02 -3.34 -29.62
C ASP A 840 9.20 -2.37 -29.82
N ASP A 841 9.97 -2.15 -28.75
CA ASP A 841 11.11 -1.21 -28.69
C ASP A 841 12.37 -1.66 -29.47
N SER A 842 12.32 -2.85 -30.10
CA SER A 842 13.48 -3.41 -30.78
C SER A 842 13.83 -2.65 -32.06
N SER A 843 15.04 -2.90 -32.56
CA SER A 843 15.50 -2.27 -33.82
C SER A 843 14.72 -2.69 -35.08
N THR A 844 13.89 -3.74 -35.01
CA THR A 844 12.96 -4.13 -36.08
C THR A 844 11.53 -3.69 -35.83
N GLY A 845 11.19 -3.38 -34.57
CA GLY A 845 9.85 -3.03 -34.12
C GLY A 845 8.94 -4.23 -33.85
N ASP A 846 9.44 -5.46 -34.00
CA ASP A 846 8.64 -6.71 -33.92
C ASP A 846 9.44 -7.92 -33.40
N GLN A 847 10.62 -7.72 -32.80
CA GLN A 847 11.52 -8.80 -32.39
C GLN A 847 10.93 -9.68 -31.28
N PHE A 848 10.19 -9.07 -30.36
CA PHE A 848 9.58 -9.71 -29.21
C PHE A 848 8.13 -10.12 -29.50
N THR A 849 7.35 -9.26 -30.17
CA THR A 849 5.98 -9.62 -30.56
C THR A 849 5.95 -10.73 -31.62
N GLN A 850 6.97 -10.81 -32.48
CA GLN A 850 7.03 -11.63 -33.70
C GLN A 850 5.78 -11.48 -34.58
N GLY A 851 5.15 -10.30 -34.54
CA GLY A 851 3.92 -9.98 -35.28
C GLY A 851 2.61 -10.43 -34.64
N VAL A 852 2.62 -11.07 -33.46
CA VAL A 852 1.41 -11.30 -32.65
C VAL A 852 0.92 -9.96 -32.08
N THR A 853 -0.38 -9.73 -32.11
CA THR A 853 -1.00 -8.52 -31.54
C THR A 853 -1.40 -8.78 -30.10
N TYR A 854 -1.13 -7.81 -29.23
CA TYR A 854 -1.48 -7.82 -27.82
C TYR A 854 -2.29 -6.57 -27.48
N GLU A 855 -3.36 -6.75 -26.74
CA GLU A 855 -4.12 -5.69 -26.07
C GLU A 855 -3.59 -5.48 -24.66
N GLY A 856 -3.76 -4.27 -24.11
CA GLY A 856 -3.85 -4.12 -22.65
C GLY A 856 -5.30 -4.43 -22.25
N TYR A 857 -5.50 -5.48 -21.46
CA TYR A 857 -6.80 -6.14 -21.33
C TYR A 857 -7.58 -5.83 -20.05
N GLY A 858 -7.04 -5.02 -19.12
CA GLY A 858 -7.69 -4.79 -17.83
C GLY A 858 -7.92 -6.10 -17.10
N THR A 859 -9.12 -6.28 -16.56
CA THR A 859 -9.56 -7.47 -15.82
C THR A 859 -10.11 -8.61 -16.68
N LYS A 860 -10.15 -8.46 -18.01
CA LYS A 860 -10.87 -9.33 -18.96
C LYS A 860 -10.68 -10.84 -18.72
N TYR A 861 -9.46 -11.31 -18.45
CA TYR A 861 -9.20 -12.74 -18.25
C TYR A 861 -9.69 -13.26 -16.88
N LEU A 862 -9.77 -12.40 -15.86
CA LEU A 862 -10.42 -12.71 -14.58
C LEU A 862 -11.94 -12.85 -14.79
N ASP A 863 -12.55 -11.91 -15.53
CA ASP A 863 -14.00 -11.90 -15.79
C ASP A 863 -14.44 -13.12 -16.62
N LEU A 864 -13.64 -13.51 -17.62
CA LEU A 864 -13.85 -14.74 -18.37
C LEU A 864 -13.69 -15.99 -17.49
N LEU A 865 -12.65 -16.04 -16.64
CA LEU A 865 -12.42 -17.16 -15.72
C LEU A 865 -13.60 -17.36 -14.76
N ARG A 866 -14.10 -16.27 -14.16
CA ARG A 866 -15.32 -16.30 -13.34
C ARG A 866 -16.51 -16.81 -14.14
N THR A 867 -16.84 -16.14 -15.24
CA THR A 867 -18.06 -16.40 -16.04
C THR A 867 -18.17 -17.88 -16.43
N HIS A 868 -17.04 -18.51 -16.77
CA HIS A 868 -17.01 -19.90 -17.18
C HIS A 868 -16.88 -20.90 -16.01
N THR A 869 -16.41 -20.49 -14.82
CA THR A 869 -16.27 -21.39 -13.65
C THR A 869 -17.40 -21.31 -12.61
N THR A 870 -18.30 -20.31 -12.71
CA THR A 870 -19.51 -20.18 -11.84
C THR A 870 -20.83 -20.23 -12.64
N PRO A 871 -21.29 -21.40 -13.14
CA PRO A 871 -22.43 -21.49 -14.04
C PRO A 871 -23.76 -21.08 -13.39
N GLY A 872 -24.30 -19.93 -13.81
CA GLY A 872 -25.57 -19.39 -13.31
C GLY A 872 -25.44 -18.34 -12.22
N ALA A 873 -24.22 -17.91 -11.88
CA ALA A 873 -23.99 -16.65 -11.20
C ALA A 873 -24.55 -15.46 -12.02
N PRO A 874 -25.01 -14.37 -11.38
CA PRO A 874 -25.31 -13.12 -12.10
C PRO A 874 -24.07 -12.61 -12.82
N VAL A 875 -24.28 -12.10 -14.04
CA VAL A 875 -23.27 -11.30 -14.75
C VAL A 875 -23.14 -9.99 -13.98
N LEU A 876 -21.90 -9.61 -13.67
CA LEU A 876 -21.58 -8.35 -13.03
C LEU A 876 -20.96 -7.42 -14.06
N ILE A 877 -21.45 -6.20 -14.14
CA ILE A 877 -20.96 -5.18 -15.08
C ILE A 877 -20.31 -4.07 -14.26
N ASP A 878 -19.08 -3.71 -14.59
CA ASP A 878 -18.37 -2.63 -13.92
C ASP A 878 -19.02 -1.28 -14.22
N GLY A 879 -19.38 -0.53 -13.17
CA GLY A 879 -20.18 0.70 -13.27
C GLY A 879 -21.69 0.50 -13.24
N ASP A 880 -22.19 -0.74 -13.23
CA ASP A 880 -23.59 -1.09 -12.93
C ASP A 880 -23.71 -1.22 -11.41
N ALA A 881 -24.30 -0.18 -10.81
CA ALA A 881 -24.34 0.05 -9.37
C ALA A 881 -25.72 -0.26 -8.76
N ASP A 882 -26.79 -0.28 -9.56
CA ASP A 882 -28.13 -0.64 -9.11
C ASP A 882 -28.50 -2.13 -9.37
N PHE A 883 -27.66 -2.84 -10.14
CA PHE A 883 -27.73 -4.26 -10.47
C PHE A 883 -28.88 -4.65 -11.42
N ASP A 884 -29.41 -3.73 -12.23
CA ASP A 884 -30.43 -4.05 -13.23
C ASP A 884 -29.86 -4.67 -14.54
N GLY A 885 -28.57 -4.46 -14.81
CA GLY A 885 -27.82 -5.01 -15.95
C GLY A 885 -27.62 -4.06 -17.13
N ASP A 886 -28.08 -2.81 -17.08
CA ASP A 886 -27.82 -1.76 -18.05
C ASP A 886 -26.95 -0.65 -17.44
N LEU A 887 -25.90 -0.18 -18.16
CA LEU A 887 -25.09 0.96 -17.72
C LEU A 887 -25.79 2.28 -18.08
N ASP A 888 -26.45 2.94 -17.12
CA ASP A 888 -27.09 4.23 -17.34
C ASP A 888 -26.99 5.27 -16.18
N MET A 889 -27.96 6.18 -16.09
CA MET A 889 -27.95 7.30 -15.15
C MET A 889 -28.49 6.93 -13.76
N ASP A 890 -29.25 5.84 -13.64
CA ASP A 890 -29.81 5.39 -12.36
C ASP A 890 -28.73 4.72 -11.47
N ASP A 891 -27.59 4.33 -12.05
CA ASP A 891 -26.37 3.88 -11.36
C ASP A 891 -25.77 4.93 -10.42
N LEU A 892 -25.70 6.20 -10.83
CA LEU A 892 -25.05 7.26 -10.03
C LEU A 892 -25.69 7.48 -8.64
N PRO A 893 -27.03 7.62 -8.51
CA PRO A 893 -27.66 7.70 -7.19
C PRO A 893 -27.60 6.38 -6.42
N ALA A 894 -27.51 5.22 -7.08
CA ALA A 894 -27.29 3.93 -6.41
C ALA A 894 -25.88 3.85 -5.80
N PHE A 895 -24.86 4.27 -6.56
CA PHE A 895 -23.47 4.38 -6.09
C PHE A 895 -23.34 5.33 -4.90
N ALA A 896 -23.87 6.56 -5.01
CA ALA A 896 -23.86 7.52 -3.90
C ALA A 896 -24.59 6.99 -2.65
N ALA A 897 -25.71 6.28 -2.82
CA ALA A 897 -26.44 5.69 -1.70
C ALA A 897 -25.67 4.59 -0.97
N ALA A 898 -24.69 3.95 -1.64
CA ALA A 898 -23.85 2.91 -1.07
C ALA A 898 -22.46 3.42 -0.60
N TRP A 899 -22.16 4.72 -0.73
CA TRP A 899 -20.84 5.27 -0.40
C TRP A 899 -20.42 4.98 1.05
N GLY A 900 -19.24 4.39 1.22
CA GLY A 900 -18.69 4.00 2.51
C GLY A 900 -19.34 2.75 3.13
N GLU A 901 -20.18 2.00 2.41
CA GLU A 901 -20.75 0.76 2.93
C GLU A 901 -19.71 -0.38 2.99
N GLU A 902 -19.32 -0.80 4.19
CA GLU A 902 -18.35 -1.89 4.39
C GLU A 902 -18.95 -3.30 4.52
N ASN A 903 -18.24 -4.30 3.99
CA ASN A 903 -18.54 -5.71 4.14
C ASN A 903 -17.76 -6.32 5.31
N LEU A 904 -18.39 -6.33 6.49
CA LEU A 904 -17.77 -6.77 7.73
C LEU A 904 -18.12 -8.22 8.09
N VAL A 905 -17.11 -9.09 8.15
CA VAL A 905 -17.22 -10.45 8.69
C VAL A 905 -16.54 -10.51 10.04
N ASN A 906 -17.32 -10.76 11.11
CA ASN A 906 -16.85 -10.72 12.50
C ASN A 906 -16.16 -9.39 12.92
N GLY A 907 -16.44 -8.28 12.23
CA GLY A 907 -15.84 -6.98 12.49
C GLY A 907 -14.53 -6.70 11.74
N VAL A 908 -14.14 -7.58 10.81
CA VAL A 908 -13.04 -7.34 9.86
C VAL A 908 -13.64 -7.05 8.49
N ARG A 909 -13.13 -6.02 7.79
CA ARG A 909 -13.47 -5.80 6.36
C ARG A 909 -12.96 -6.99 5.56
N VAL A 910 -13.84 -7.58 4.77
CA VAL A 910 -13.54 -8.72 3.90
C VAL A 910 -14.16 -8.43 2.55
N GLY A 911 -13.32 -8.39 1.52
CA GLY A 911 -13.76 -8.14 0.16
C GLY A 911 -14.33 -9.36 -0.55
N GLY A 912 -14.22 -9.31 -1.87
CA GLY A 912 -14.53 -10.41 -2.76
C GLY A 912 -15.97 -10.47 -3.25
N TYR A 913 -16.36 -11.61 -3.82
CA TYR A 913 -17.63 -11.70 -4.55
C TYR A 913 -18.86 -11.38 -3.69
N ALA A 914 -18.81 -11.68 -2.39
CA ALA A 914 -19.92 -11.46 -1.47
C ALA A 914 -20.21 -9.96 -1.21
N SER A 915 -19.19 -9.09 -1.27
CA SER A 915 -19.40 -7.64 -1.23
C SER A 915 -19.89 -7.14 -2.60
N ARG A 916 -19.18 -7.47 -3.69
CA ARG A 916 -19.55 -7.05 -5.07
C ARG A 916 -20.99 -7.37 -5.49
N ILE A 917 -21.61 -8.46 -5.02
CA ILE A 917 -23.02 -8.80 -5.33
C ILE A 917 -24.07 -8.12 -4.42
N ALA A 918 -23.62 -7.45 -3.36
CA ALA A 918 -24.48 -6.82 -2.35
C ALA A 918 -24.44 -5.29 -2.42
N ARG A 919 -23.36 -4.72 -2.97
CA ARG A 919 -23.07 -3.29 -3.07
C ARG A 919 -22.12 -3.03 -4.27
N PRO A 920 -22.05 -1.81 -4.83
CA PRO A 920 -21.18 -1.45 -5.95
C PRO A 920 -19.68 -1.33 -5.57
N ASP A 921 -19.18 -2.32 -4.84
CA ASP A 921 -17.77 -2.61 -4.58
C ASP A 921 -17.20 -3.27 -5.84
N PHE A 922 -16.77 -2.46 -6.80
CA PHE A 922 -16.26 -2.88 -8.11
C PHE A 922 -14.81 -3.38 -8.05
N ASN A 923 -14.02 -2.90 -7.07
CA ASN A 923 -12.63 -3.31 -6.88
C ASN A 923 -12.49 -4.62 -6.07
N TYR A 924 -13.55 -5.11 -5.44
CA TYR A 924 -13.63 -6.31 -4.60
C TYR A 924 -12.86 -6.21 -3.26
N ASP A 925 -12.64 -5.02 -2.70
CA ASP A 925 -11.91 -4.83 -1.43
C ASP A 925 -12.78 -4.93 -0.15
N GLY A 926 -14.10 -4.79 -0.32
CA GLY A 926 -15.07 -4.83 0.79
C GLY A 926 -15.59 -3.47 1.24
N VAL A 927 -15.32 -2.36 0.55
CA VAL A 927 -15.97 -1.05 0.73
C VAL A 927 -16.57 -0.54 -0.59
N VAL A 928 -17.20 0.62 -0.53
CA VAL A 928 -17.52 1.43 -1.72
C VAL A 928 -16.83 2.79 -1.51
N ASP A 929 -15.75 3.07 -2.23
CA ASP A 929 -15.02 4.34 -2.12
C ASP A 929 -14.48 4.90 -3.45
N PHE A 930 -13.38 5.68 -3.42
CA PHE A 930 -12.86 6.33 -4.62
C PHE A 930 -12.28 5.35 -5.64
N GLU A 931 -11.82 4.18 -5.22
CA GLU A 931 -11.35 3.14 -6.14
C GLU A 931 -12.50 2.64 -7.03
N ASP A 932 -13.66 2.40 -6.43
CA ASP A 932 -14.90 2.07 -7.14
C ASP A 932 -15.41 3.26 -7.97
N TRP A 933 -15.21 4.48 -7.49
CA TRP A 933 -15.54 5.68 -8.25
C TRP A 933 -14.72 5.80 -9.54
N PHE A 934 -13.44 5.39 -9.57
CA PHE A 934 -12.67 5.36 -10.81
C PHE A 934 -13.23 4.37 -11.82
N VAL A 935 -13.76 3.23 -11.37
CA VAL A 935 -14.51 2.29 -12.22
C VAL A 935 -15.78 2.94 -12.74
N MET A 936 -16.57 3.57 -11.87
CA MET A 936 -17.81 4.28 -12.22
C MET A 936 -17.57 5.39 -13.27
N ARG A 937 -16.50 6.19 -13.10
CA ARG A 937 -16.08 7.22 -14.07
C ARG A 937 -15.72 6.63 -15.44
N THR A 938 -15.08 5.47 -15.44
CA THR A 938 -14.60 4.80 -16.66
C THR A 938 -15.74 4.14 -17.44
N ALA A 939 -16.75 3.60 -16.74
CA ALA A 939 -17.94 3.00 -17.31
C ALA A 939 -18.90 4.02 -17.95
N HIS A 940 -18.94 5.26 -17.44
CA HIS A 940 -19.90 6.32 -17.84
C HIS A 940 -19.29 7.52 -18.61
N PRO A 941 -18.43 7.33 -19.63
CA PRO A 941 -17.68 8.42 -20.26
C PRO A 941 -18.56 9.36 -21.09
N SER A 942 -19.75 8.92 -21.50
CA SER A 942 -20.72 9.71 -22.28
C SER A 942 -21.42 10.79 -21.46
N VAL A 943 -21.54 10.59 -20.14
CA VAL A 943 -22.24 11.48 -19.20
C VAL A 943 -21.40 12.72 -18.85
N SER A 944 -20.07 12.61 -18.92
CA SER A 944 -19.11 13.71 -18.70
C SER A 944 -19.39 14.99 -19.51
N ASN A 945 -20.11 14.88 -20.64
CA ASN A 945 -20.47 15.98 -21.53
C ASN A 945 -21.92 16.50 -21.34
N ALA A 946 -22.67 16.00 -20.35
CA ALA A 946 -24.06 16.36 -20.10
C ALA A 946 -24.29 16.86 -18.66
N THR A 947 -25.23 17.78 -18.47
CA THR A 947 -25.49 18.41 -17.16
C THR A 947 -26.49 17.61 -16.31
N LEU A 948 -26.00 16.83 -15.32
CA LEU A 948 -26.82 16.17 -14.26
C LEU A 948 -27.87 17.13 -13.65
N ALA A 949 -27.50 18.40 -13.46
CA ALA A 949 -28.37 19.45 -12.92
C ALA A 949 -29.69 19.65 -13.70
N SER A 950 -29.78 19.16 -14.94
CA SER A 950 -31.03 19.16 -15.73
C SER A 950 -31.93 17.94 -15.53
N LEU A 951 -31.43 16.86 -14.90
CA LEU A 951 -32.16 15.61 -14.64
C LEU A 951 -32.52 15.41 -13.16
N LEU A 952 -31.63 15.78 -12.21
CA LEU A 952 -31.93 15.76 -10.77
C LEU A 952 -33.09 16.72 -10.38
N ALA A 953 -33.52 17.57 -11.31
CA ALA A 953 -34.72 18.40 -11.21
C ALA A 953 -36.04 17.59 -11.36
N THR A 954 -36.23 16.52 -10.57
CA THR A 954 -37.55 15.93 -10.31
C THR A 954 -38.09 16.35 -8.93
N PRO A 955 -39.41 16.59 -8.79
CA PRO A 955 -39.89 17.65 -7.90
C PRO A 955 -40.10 17.22 -6.43
N GLU A 956 -39.87 18.19 -5.54
CA GLU A 956 -40.05 18.14 -4.08
C GLU A 956 -41.24 17.28 -3.56
N PRO A 957 -41.12 16.69 -2.35
CA PRO A 957 -42.07 15.73 -1.77
C PRO A 957 -43.54 16.20 -1.62
N GLY A 958 -43.84 17.49 -1.83
CA GLY A 958 -45.23 17.98 -1.95
C GLY A 958 -46.01 17.39 -3.14
N SER A 959 -45.31 16.88 -4.16
CA SER A 959 -45.90 16.28 -5.36
C SER A 959 -46.65 14.98 -5.06
N ILE A 960 -46.05 14.10 -4.24
CA ILE A 960 -46.62 12.78 -3.90
C ILE A 960 -47.85 12.94 -3.00
N VAL A 961 -47.82 13.88 -2.05
CA VAL A 961 -48.97 14.21 -1.18
C VAL A 961 -50.16 14.72 -2.02
N SER A 962 -49.89 15.54 -3.04
CA SER A 962 -50.91 16.07 -3.95
C SER A 962 -51.60 14.97 -4.78
N CYS A 963 -50.83 14.03 -5.33
CA CYS A 963 -51.35 12.85 -6.03
C CYS A 963 -52.12 11.90 -5.10
N GLY A 964 -51.63 11.67 -3.88
CA GLY A 964 -52.30 10.87 -2.86
C GLY A 964 -53.68 11.44 -2.48
N ILE A 965 -53.76 12.75 -2.23
CA ILE A 965 -55.04 13.43 -1.93
C ILE A 965 -56.02 13.35 -3.11
N ALA A 966 -55.54 13.48 -4.35
CA ALA A 966 -56.37 13.33 -5.55
C ALA A 966 -56.96 11.91 -5.69
N LEU A 967 -56.16 10.86 -5.43
CA LEU A 967 -56.61 9.46 -5.47
C LEU A 967 -57.60 9.13 -4.35
N VAL A 968 -57.37 9.63 -3.12
CA VAL A 968 -58.33 9.48 -2.01
C VAL A 968 -59.65 10.18 -2.33
N MET A 969 -59.63 11.39 -2.90
CA MET A 969 -60.82 12.12 -3.34
C MET A 969 -61.57 11.43 -4.50
N ALA A 970 -60.85 10.75 -5.40
CA ALA A 970 -61.46 9.96 -6.47
C ALA A 970 -62.17 8.69 -5.95
N SER A 971 -61.57 8.01 -4.96
CA SER A 971 -62.11 6.75 -4.39
C SER A 971 -63.47 6.91 -3.68
N TRP A 972 -63.87 8.13 -3.31
CA TRP A 972 -65.18 8.40 -2.69
C TRP A 972 -66.35 8.49 -3.68
N ARG A 973 -66.12 8.41 -5.00
CA ARG A 973 -67.19 8.40 -6.02
C ARG A 973 -67.63 6.98 -6.39
N ARG A 974 -68.54 6.39 -5.59
CA ARG A 974 -69.20 5.10 -5.89
C ARG A 974 -69.83 5.07 -7.31
N PRO A 975 -69.40 4.16 -8.21
CA PRO A 975 -70.11 3.89 -9.45
C PRO A 975 -71.32 2.99 -9.23
N ARG A 976 -72.41 3.22 -9.96
CA ARG A 976 -73.59 2.34 -9.97
C ARG A 976 -73.35 1.13 -10.88
N HIS A 977 -73.76 -0.06 -10.42
CA HIS A 977 -73.76 -1.30 -11.20
C HIS A 977 -74.37 -1.16 -12.61
N ARG A 978 -73.72 -1.77 -13.60
CA ARG A 978 -74.38 -2.42 -14.75
C ARG A 978 -73.55 -3.60 -15.25
N GLN A 979 -74.22 -4.73 -15.50
CA GLN A 979 -73.65 -5.94 -16.12
C GLN A 979 -73.60 -5.78 -17.65
N GLY A 980 -72.68 -6.50 -18.35
CA GLY A 980 -72.76 -6.63 -19.81
C GLY A 980 -71.58 -7.29 -20.51
N SER A 981 -71.68 -8.60 -20.75
CA SER A 981 -71.03 -9.45 -21.78
C SER A 981 -69.90 -8.93 -22.69
N ALA A 982 -68.74 -9.60 -22.58
CA ALA A 982 -68.11 -10.51 -23.57
C ALA A 982 -68.03 -10.16 -25.08
N ARG A 983 -66.79 -10.14 -25.62
CA ARG A 983 -66.23 -10.78 -26.85
C ARG A 983 -64.94 -10.01 -27.26
N ILE A 984 -63.77 -10.63 -27.41
CA ILE A 984 -63.26 -11.52 -28.49
C ILE A 984 -63.05 -10.79 -29.85
N GLY A 985 -61.79 -10.82 -30.33
CA GLY A 985 -61.32 -10.44 -31.68
C GLY A 985 -60.09 -9.51 -31.58
N GLN A 986 -58.85 -9.94 -31.83
CA GLN A 986 -58.17 -10.42 -33.07
C GLN A 986 -57.43 -9.30 -33.84
N GLY A 987 -56.25 -9.65 -34.40
CA GLY A 987 -55.37 -8.82 -35.24
C GLY A 987 -54.12 -8.37 -34.47
N GLU A 988 -53.02 -9.12 -34.44
CA GLU A 988 -52.02 -9.36 -35.52
C GLU A 988 -51.16 -8.14 -35.90
N GLN A 989 -49.86 -8.28 -35.64
CA GLN A 989 -48.69 -7.77 -36.38
C GLN A 989 -48.60 -6.26 -36.67
N LEU A 990 -47.68 -5.60 -35.98
CA LEU A 990 -46.30 -5.48 -36.48
C LEU A 990 -45.30 -5.50 -35.31
#